data_AF-A0AAD9QXL6-F1
#
_entry.id   AF-A0AAD9QXL6-F1
#
_cell.length_a   1.000
_cell.length_b   1.000
_cell.length_c   1.000
_cell.angle_alpha   90.00
_cell.angle_beta   90.00
_cell.angle_gamma   90.00
#
_symmetry.space_group_name_H-M   'P 1'
#
loop_
_entity.id
_entity.type
_entity.pdbx_description
1 polymer ?
#
loop_
_entity_poly.entity_id
_entity_poly.type
_entity_poly.pdbx_seq_one_letter_code
_entity_poly.pdbx_strand_id
1 'polypeptide(L)'
;MGCGSSKSVESVVSSGNPESKLNIQDANENSEIEVEENYQIKPIKETEPRKKKESVFSVGDKVHVSGYTGVVKFFGQLGDQGDEWVGIELDRQHSQGNDGRFQGVQHFTCKPKHGLFSRASLVVRYSGLEASKDELISLQTIVFIQRSIRSYLANVRLRKFQKRSEMEKKIDAHVLSTPEKETESVERLSKYLTSSYEGEKSKAYAIFRWLSFHVSYDVDGFFGRTEKKSSDPGSVLKHKLCVCAGYANLFEALGKEAGLKVHTIEGYAKGYGYEPGQRFTTPNHAWNAVQINGECPNPAMFLMDPEYAICSRYPLDENWQLLDQSITKEEFEKLVVPSERIHELGVELLSHKESIYNFDEDHAEMTFYSPSLKILRGKLKDSAGKEIEGRERTQVIPCGFNNVKLRADFPAPGQYKLCLYVRDAISNNKWNHGVEYAIHTSKGVGENRGGFPKLGSEFYEMGFHLESPLENILAEQGKATITFENYNSQISSVSGNLEIAGAEKKLKKEYDGFTFCYSEKTNTGYRILVHCPVSGEYILKVFAKHFEEGQSDTFVCTYHIGALSGVGPIPGFPRMSDSFKSWELELIEPFQNMYVPDGRASVKIRAPEKVRLAGHLMQEKRHLDNGLCFSKKTDGIWTILVHAPEPGEFKLNIFGKKSGSQDNEYMATYMIKSDKAAGLNPGFPYLKDDFKEWGLELVNHSENIVSHDGQVIVTISHPSEVSIKCYLFDMNDKQIGYELPAETVEMKTIVMCELPRPGAFKLNIFGTNSLLDSSKRVYLGSYKMLYEAN
;
A
#
# COMPACT_ATOMS: atom_id res chain seq x y z
N MET A 1 -32.52 3.60 25.57
CA MET A 1 -31.34 4.34 26.08
C MET A 1 -30.42 3.38 26.80
N GLY A 2 -29.17 3.22 26.39
CA GLY A 2 -28.22 2.43 27.19
C GLY A 2 -27.78 3.26 28.40
N CYS A 3 -27.94 2.76 29.63
CA CYS A 3 -27.29 3.39 30.78
C CYS A 3 -25.77 3.29 30.59
N GLY A 4 -25.04 4.40 30.79
CA GLY A 4 -23.59 4.55 30.65
C GLY A 4 -22.75 3.75 31.65
N SER A 5 -23.03 2.45 31.76
CA SER A 5 -22.47 1.53 32.74
C SER A 5 -21.09 0.98 32.37
N SER A 6 -20.65 1.02 31.11
CA SER A 6 -19.31 0.52 30.78
C SER A 6 -18.20 1.50 31.18
N LYS A 7 -18.25 2.76 30.68
CA LYS A 7 -17.18 3.74 30.96
C LYS A 7 -17.05 4.14 32.42
N SER A 8 -18.16 4.29 33.15
CA SER A 8 -18.15 4.70 34.56
C SER A 8 -17.70 3.58 35.51
N VAL A 9 -17.99 2.31 35.17
CA VAL A 9 -17.51 1.15 35.94
C VAL A 9 -16.04 0.86 35.62
N GLU A 10 -15.62 0.97 34.36
CA GLU A 10 -14.21 0.81 33.97
C GLU A 10 -13.30 1.87 34.62
N SER A 11 -13.71 3.15 34.64
CA SER A 11 -12.91 4.24 35.22
C SER A 11 -12.72 4.12 36.74
N VAL A 12 -13.70 3.56 37.45
CA VAL A 12 -13.67 3.41 38.91
C VAL A 12 -12.86 2.19 39.35
N VAL A 13 -12.78 1.13 38.53
CA VAL A 13 -11.99 -0.06 38.86
C VAL A 13 -10.50 0.14 38.57
N SER A 14 -10.14 0.97 37.59
CA SER A 14 -8.74 1.31 37.29
C SER A 14 -8.03 2.16 38.35
N SER A 15 -8.76 2.78 39.28
CA SER A 15 -8.23 3.76 40.26
C SER A 15 -8.07 3.20 41.68
N GLY A 16 -7.66 1.94 41.82
CA GLY A 16 -7.48 1.25 43.11
C GLY A 16 -6.38 1.79 44.04
N ASN A 17 -6.40 3.09 44.36
CA ASN A 17 -5.50 3.74 45.33
C ASN A 17 -6.33 4.58 46.32
N PRO A 18 -6.34 4.29 47.63
CA PRO A 18 -7.32 4.88 48.57
C PRO A 18 -7.13 6.36 48.95
N GLU A 19 -6.16 7.08 48.38
CA GLU A 19 -5.77 8.43 48.87
C GLU A 19 -5.82 9.58 47.84
N SER A 20 -6.47 9.43 46.68
CA SER A 20 -6.74 10.59 45.81
C SER A 20 -8.20 11.03 45.90
N LYS A 21 -8.47 12.14 46.60
CA LYS A 21 -9.74 12.88 46.43
C LYS A 21 -9.87 13.28 44.96
N LEU A 22 -10.79 12.64 44.25
CA LEU A 22 -11.18 12.96 42.88
C LEU A 22 -11.78 14.37 42.81
N ASN A 23 -11.14 15.25 42.04
CA ASN A 23 -11.79 16.44 41.51
C ASN A 23 -12.52 16.00 40.24
N ILE A 24 -13.85 15.87 40.31
CA ILE A 24 -14.70 15.49 39.18
C ILE A 24 -14.86 16.75 38.29
N GLN A 25 -13.82 17.08 37.51
CA GLN A 25 -13.89 18.10 36.47
C GLN A 25 -13.09 17.75 35.20
N ASP A 26 -12.17 16.77 35.25
CA ASP A 26 -11.19 16.54 34.16
C ASP A 26 -11.52 15.39 33.18
N ALA A 27 -12.77 14.93 33.10
CA ALA A 27 -13.17 13.91 32.10
C ALA A 27 -13.74 14.48 30.79
N ASN A 28 -13.66 15.80 30.57
CA ASN A 28 -14.11 16.47 29.36
C ASN A 28 -13.02 17.39 28.79
N GLU A 29 -11.88 16.84 28.38
CA GLU A 29 -10.98 17.54 27.46
C GLU A 29 -11.53 17.45 26.03
N ASN A 30 -12.46 18.35 25.70
CA ASN A 30 -12.44 18.96 24.37
C ASN A 30 -11.48 20.14 24.47
N SER A 31 -10.20 19.91 24.21
CA SER A 31 -9.27 21.02 23.98
C SER A 31 -9.78 21.83 22.80
N GLU A 32 -10.13 23.09 23.06
CA GLU A 32 -10.40 24.09 22.04
C GLU A 32 -9.20 24.16 21.09
N ILE A 33 -9.42 23.84 19.82
CA ILE A 33 -8.46 24.16 18.76
C ILE A 33 -8.61 25.66 18.53
N GLU A 34 -7.71 26.45 19.13
CA GLU A 34 -7.49 27.83 18.72
C GLU A 34 -7.03 27.81 17.25
N VAL A 35 -7.89 28.31 16.36
CA VAL A 35 -7.52 28.62 14.98
C VAL A 35 -6.81 29.96 15.03
N GLU A 36 -5.47 29.95 14.94
CA GLU A 36 -4.69 31.16 14.69
C GLU A 36 -5.04 31.68 13.28
N GLU A 37 -5.92 32.68 13.22
CA GLU A 37 -6.09 33.54 12.05
C GLU A 37 -4.86 34.43 11.90
N ASN A 38 -3.86 34.01 11.12
CA ASN A 38 -2.87 34.94 10.57
C ASN A 38 -2.19 34.41 9.30
N TYR A 39 -2.82 34.67 8.15
CA TYR A 39 -2.08 34.77 6.89
C TYR A 39 -2.53 36.01 6.12
N GLN A 40 -1.74 37.09 6.26
CA GLN A 40 -1.82 38.24 5.38
C GLN A 40 -1.45 37.84 3.95
N ILE A 41 -2.37 38.11 3.02
CA ILE A 41 -2.20 37.93 1.58
C ILE A 41 -1.15 38.92 1.07
N LYS A 42 -0.03 38.43 0.55
CA LYS A 42 0.88 39.21 -0.31
C LYS A 42 0.44 39.06 -1.78
N PRO A 43 0.37 40.14 -2.56
CA PRO A 43 -0.07 40.07 -3.95
C PRO A 43 1.02 39.45 -4.83
N ILE A 44 0.66 38.40 -5.58
CA ILE A 44 1.51 37.75 -6.57
C ILE A 44 1.35 38.49 -7.91
N LYS A 45 2.48 38.84 -8.52
CA LYS A 45 2.60 39.46 -9.85
C LYS A 45 2.16 38.49 -10.96
N GLU A 46 1.37 39.02 -11.89
CA GLU A 46 1.24 38.60 -13.30
C GLU A 46 2.65 38.48 -13.93
N THR A 47 2.99 37.61 -14.89
CA THR A 47 2.35 36.62 -15.77
C THR A 47 3.51 35.84 -16.43
N GLU A 48 3.29 34.58 -16.83
CA GLU A 48 3.79 33.91 -18.06
C GLU A 48 3.41 32.39 -18.02
N PRO A 49 3.21 31.72 -19.17
CA PRO A 49 2.06 30.84 -19.39
C PRO A 49 2.23 29.38 -18.91
N ARG A 50 1.23 28.87 -18.18
CA ARG A 50 1.12 27.45 -17.82
C ARG A 50 0.85 26.60 -19.07
N LYS A 51 1.71 25.60 -19.32
CA LYS A 51 1.45 24.48 -20.24
C LYS A 51 0.17 23.75 -19.82
N LYS A 52 -0.71 23.44 -20.79
CA LYS A 52 -2.01 22.78 -20.62
C LYS A 52 -1.87 21.46 -19.84
N LYS A 53 -2.57 21.33 -18.71
CA LYS A 53 -2.97 20.04 -18.12
C LYS A 53 -3.87 19.31 -19.14
N GLU A 54 -3.65 18.02 -19.36
CA GLU A 54 -4.59 17.19 -20.10
C GLU A 54 -5.92 17.09 -19.34
N SER A 55 -7.05 17.29 -20.04
CA SER A 55 -8.39 17.36 -19.46
C SER A 55 -8.96 15.96 -19.16
N VAL A 56 -9.60 15.82 -17.99
CA VAL A 56 -10.18 14.54 -17.50
C VAL A 56 -11.31 14.00 -18.39
N PHE A 57 -12.07 14.89 -19.05
CA PHE A 57 -13.13 14.55 -20.01
C PHE A 57 -13.03 15.41 -21.27
N SER A 58 -13.49 14.86 -22.39
CA SER A 58 -13.62 15.57 -23.66
C SER A 58 -15.09 15.74 -24.05
N VAL A 59 -15.43 16.86 -24.69
CA VAL A 59 -16.75 17.05 -25.28
C VAL A 59 -16.98 15.96 -26.33
N GLY A 60 -18.11 15.25 -26.22
CA GLY A 60 -18.42 14.06 -27.02
C GLY A 60 -18.24 12.73 -26.27
N ASP A 61 -17.56 12.72 -25.11
CA ASP A 61 -17.42 11.52 -24.30
C ASP A 61 -18.81 11.02 -23.86
N LYS A 62 -19.07 9.72 -24.03
CA LYS A 62 -20.25 9.07 -23.46
C LYS A 62 -19.98 8.81 -21.99
N VAL A 63 -20.91 9.20 -21.12
CA VAL A 63 -20.72 9.18 -19.66
C VAL A 63 -21.96 8.71 -18.91
N HIS A 64 -21.72 8.23 -17.69
CA HIS A 64 -22.74 8.00 -16.67
C HIS A 64 -22.71 9.10 -15.62
N VAL A 65 -23.90 9.56 -15.20
CA VAL A 65 -24.08 10.54 -14.12
C VAL A 65 -25.43 10.29 -13.43
N SER A 66 -25.43 10.16 -12.11
CA SER A 66 -26.66 10.02 -11.29
C SER A 66 -27.66 8.95 -11.76
N GLY A 67 -27.18 7.84 -12.32
CA GLY A 67 -28.04 6.75 -12.85
C GLY A 67 -28.54 6.97 -14.28
N TYR A 68 -28.13 8.06 -14.94
CA TYR A 68 -28.44 8.37 -16.34
C TYR A 68 -27.20 8.24 -17.21
N THR A 69 -27.42 7.89 -18.47
CA THR A 69 -26.41 7.97 -19.53
C THR A 69 -26.59 9.27 -20.31
N GLY A 70 -25.49 9.83 -20.78
CA GLY A 70 -25.51 11.04 -21.57
C GLY A 70 -24.19 11.29 -22.28
N VAL A 71 -24.13 12.38 -23.02
CA VAL A 71 -22.94 12.81 -23.75
C VAL A 71 -22.42 14.10 -23.14
N VAL A 72 -21.12 14.18 -22.89
CA VAL A 72 -20.49 15.41 -22.41
C VAL A 72 -20.62 16.49 -23.49
N LYS A 73 -21.24 17.62 -23.14
CA LYS A 73 -21.40 18.79 -23.98
C LYS A 73 -20.61 20.00 -23.51
N PHE A 74 -20.18 19.98 -22.25
CA PHE A 74 -19.38 21.04 -21.63
C PHE A 74 -18.42 20.42 -20.62
N PHE A 75 -17.18 20.91 -20.57
CA PHE A 75 -16.22 20.62 -19.51
C PHE A 75 -15.46 21.91 -19.18
N GLY A 76 -15.53 22.37 -17.93
CA GLY A 76 -14.91 23.62 -17.51
C GLY A 76 -15.44 24.12 -16.17
N GLN A 77 -14.99 25.30 -15.73
CA GLN A 77 -15.45 25.93 -14.48
C GLN A 77 -16.82 26.59 -14.66
N LEU A 78 -17.66 26.53 -13.62
CA LEU A 78 -18.95 27.23 -13.54
C LEU A 78 -18.98 28.08 -12.26
N GLY A 79 -19.05 29.40 -12.40
CA GLY A 79 -19.02 30.38 -11.30
C GLY A 79 -17.61 30.62 -10.72
N ASP A 80 -17.56 31.43 -9.65
CA ASP A 80 -16.30 31.90 -9.02
C ASP A 80 -15.67 30.89 -8.04
N GLN A 81 -16.19 29.65 -7.97
CA GLN A 81 -15.62 28.57 -7.16
C GLN A 81 -14.91 27.58 -8.08
N GLY A 82 -13.59 27.44 -7.92
CA GLY A 82 -12.66 26.77 -8.85
C GLY A 82 -12.78 25.25 -9.06
N ASP A 83 -13.96 24.65 -8.87
CA ASP A 83 -14.22 23.24 -9.17
C ASP A 83 -14.51 23.02 -10.67
N GLU A 84 -14.06 21.90 -11.24
CA GLU A 84 -14.36 21.50 -12.63
C GLU A 84 -15.75 20.86 -12.74
N TRP A 85 -16.53 21.34 -13.71
CA TRP A 85 -17.89 20.89 -13.99
C TRP A 85 -18.00 20.24 -15.37
N VAL A 86 -18.93 19.31 -15.48
CA VAL A 86 -19.32 18.64 -16.71
C VAL A 86 -20.78 18.95 -17.00
N GLY A 87 -21.06 19.50 -18.17
CA GLY A 87 -22.41 19.64 -18.70
C GLY A 87 -22.71 18.46 -19.62
N ILE A 88 -23.81 17.78 -19.38
CA ILE A 88 -24.15 16.49 -20.00
C ILE A 88 -25.53 16.60 -20.62
N GLU A 89 -25.65 16.23 -21.89
CA GLU A 89 -26.94 15.96 -22.53
C GLU A 89 -27.33 14.50 -22.27
N LEU A 90 -28.35 14.30 -21.46
CA LEU A 90 -28.87 13.00 -21.04
C LEU A 90 -29.69 12.35 -22.16
N ASP A 91 -29.58 11.03 -22.29
CA ASP A 91 -30.31 10.24 -23.28
C ASP A 91 -31.82 10.22 -23.00
N ARG A 92 -32.21 10.37 -21.74
CA ARG A 92 -33.59 10.39 -21.27
C ARG A 92 -33.86 11.65 -20.46
N GLN A 93 -35.11 12.09 -20.45
CA GLN A 93 -35.54 13.28 -19.73
C GLN A 93 -35.39 13.09 -18.22
N HIS A 94 -34.87 14.11 -17.52
CA HIS A 94 -34.72 14.13 -16.07
C HIS A 94 -35.69 15.16 -15.46
N SER A 95 -36.38 14.82 -14.38
CA SER A 95 -37.41 15.71 -13.79
C SER A 95 -36.87 17.10 -13.38
N GLN A 96 -35.60 17.15 -12.94
CA GLN A 96 -34.86 18.38 -12.62
C GLN A 96 -33.85 18.79 -13.71
N GLY A 97 -33.92 18.21 -14.91
CA GLY A 97 -33.01 18.56 -16.00
C GLY A 97 -33.24 20.00 -16.48
N ASN A 98 -32.19 20.63 -16.98
CA ASN A 98 -32.22 21.92 -17.65
C ASN A 98 -32.17 21.73 -19.19
N ASP A 99 -32.05 22.84 -19.92
CA ASP A 99 -31.85 22.89 -21.38
C ASP A 99 -30.39 23.20 -21.75
N GLY A 100 -29.47 23.01 -20.80
CA GLY A 100 -28.05 23.34 -20.88
C GLY A 100 -27.69 24.74 -20.38
N ARG A 101 -28.62 25.40 -19.66
CA ARG A 101 -28.36 26.63 -18.92
C ARG A 101 -27.97 26.37 -17.46
N PHE A 102 -26.97 27.10 -16.98
CA PHE A 102 -26.58 27.18 -15.57
C PHE A 102 -26.69 28.64 -15.11
N GLN A 103 -27.45 28.91 -14.05
CA GLN A 103 -27.69 30.27 -13.52
C GLN A 103 -28.11 31.31 -14.59
N GLY A 104 -28.88 30.89 -15.59
CA GLY A 104 -29.36 31.76 -16.67
C GLY A 104 -28.43 31.90 -17.88
N VAL A 105 -27.18 31.42 -17.79
CA VAL A 105 -26.19 31.43 -18.89
C VAL A 105 -26.23 30.10 -19.64
N GLN A 106 -26.25 30.14 -20.97
CA GLN A 106 -26.25 28.95 -21.83
C GLN A 106 -24.80 28.45 -22.03
N HIS A 107 -24.51 27.22 -21.60
CA HIS A 107 -23.19 26.60 -21.79
C HIS A 107 -23.18 25.52 -22.88
N PHE A 108 -24.31 24.85 -23.09
CA PHE A 108 -24.54 23.94 -24.22
C PHE A 108 -26.04 23.89 -24.53
N THR A 109 -26.45 23.39 -25.70
CA THR A 109 -27.87 23.28 -26.06
C THR A 109 -28.31 21.82 -26.05
N CYS A 110 -29.46 21.55 -25.43
CA CYS A 110 -30.12 20.24 -25.48
C CYS A 110 -31.64 20.39 -25.35
N LYS A 111 -32.39 19.29 -25.49
CA LYS A 111 -33.85 19.31 -25.29
C LYS A 111 -34.21 19.76 -23.86
N PRO A 112 -35.36 20.42 -23.64
CA PRO A 112 -35.81 20.77 -22.29
C PRO A 112 -35.83 19.55 -21.38
N LYS A 113 -35.21 19.68 -20.21
CA LYS A 113 -35.05 18.61 -19.21
C LYS A 113 -34.08 17.48 -19.59
N HIS A 114 -33.23 17.67 -20.60
CA HIS A 114 -32.16 16.73 -20.94
C HIS A 114 -30.76 17.22 -20.52
N GLY A 115 -30.61 18.46 -20.08
CA GLY A 115 -29.32 18.99 -19.62
C GLY A 115 -29.09 18.73 -18.13
N LEU A 116 -27.88 18.32 -17.76
CA LEU A 116 -27.46 18.20 -16.37
C LEU A 116 -26.04 18.72 -16.20
N PHE A 117 -25.83 19.53 -15.17
CA PHE A 117 -24.48 19.91 -14.72
C PHE A 117 -24.12 19.09 -13.49
N SER A 118 -22.95 18.48 -13.51
CA SER A 118 -22.41 17.72 -12.40
C SER A 118 -20.93 18.01 -12.21
N ARG A 119 -20.42 17.83 -10.99
CA ARG A 119 -18.98 17.94 -10.73
C ARG A 119 -18.25 16.82 -11.46
N ALA A 120 -17.06 17.10 -11.99
CA ALA A 120 -16.26 16.12 -12.75
C ALA A 120 -16.01 14.82 -11.96
N SER A 121 -15.87 14.91 -10.64
CA SER A 121 -15.71 13.74 -9.75
C SER A 121 -16.91 12.80 -9.68
N LEU A 122 -18.09 13.21 -10.17
CA LEU A 122 -19.33 12.44 -10.15
C LEU A 122 -19.69 11.84 -11.52
N VAL A 123 -18.86 12.06 -12.53
CA VAL A 123 -19.08 11.63 -13.92
C VAL A 123 -18.08 10.54 -14.27
N VAL A 124 -18.51 9.50 -14.98
CA VAL A 124 -17.65 8.37 -15.36
C VAL A 124 -17.80 8.05 -16.83
N ARG A 125 -16.70 7.75 -17.53
CA ARG A 125 -16.74 7.33 -18.94
C ARG A 125 -17.51 6.02 -19.12
N TYR A 126 -18.35 5.97 -20.14
CA TYR A 126 -19.13 4.81 -20.52
C TYR A 126 -18.25 3.79 -21.25
N SER A 127 -17.96 2.64 -20.64
CA SER A 127 -17.31 1.50 -21.28
C SER A 127 -18.37 0.53 -21.81
N GLY A 128 -18.61 0.56 -23.13
CA GLY A 128 -19.74 -0.11 -23.78
C GLY A 128 -19.70 -1.65 -23.73
N LEU A 129 -20.27 -2.23 -22.69
CA LEU A 129 -20.92 -3.54 -22.78
C LEU A 129 -22.36 -3.30 -23.22
N GLU A 130 -22.72 -3.80 -24.40
CA GLU A 130 -24.08 -3.75 -24.93
C GLU A 130 -25.03 -4.50 -23.99
N ALA A 131 -25.79 -3.75 -23.18
CA ALA A 131 -26.94 -4.29 -22.46
C ALA A 131 -28.11 -4.42 -23.46
N SER A 132 -28.64 -5.64 -23.58
CA SER A 132 -29.86 -5.91 -24.34
C SER A 132 -31.00 -5.03 -23.85
N LYS A 133 -31.87 -4.61 -24.78
CA LYS A 133 -33.12 -3.90 -24.51
C LYS A 133 -34.06 -4.79 -23.69
N ASP A 134 -33.92 -4.75 -22.38
CA ASP A 134 -35.00 -4.90 -21.41
C ASP A 134 -34.56 -4.21 -20.10
N GLU A 135 -35.49 -3.47 -19.51
CA GLU A 135 -35.26 -2.59 -18.38
C GLU A 135 -34.78 -3.33 -17.13
N LEU A 136 -33.49 -3.25 -16.81
CA LEU A 136 -32.99 -3.37 -15.44
C LEU A 136 -31.65 -2.63 -15.31
N ILE A 137 -31.55 -1.78 -14.29
CA ILE A 137 -30.30 -1.15 -13.86
C ILE A 137 -29.28 -2.28 -13.67
N SER A 138 -28.11 -2.21 -14.31
CA SER A 138 -27.13 -3.29 -14.23
C SER A 138 -26.80 -3.58 -12.76
N LEU A 139 -26.60 -4.85 -12.39
CA LEU A 139 -26.20 -5.24 -11.04
C LEU A 139 -24.99 -4.44 -10.55
N GLN A 140 -24.03 -4.15 -11.43
CA GLN A 140 -22.87 -3.32 -11.12
C GLN A 140 -23.26 -1.86 -10.83
N THR A 141 -24.26 -1.31 -11.53
CA THR A 141 -24.80 0.03 -11.31
C THR A 141 -25.62 0.12 -10.02
N ILE A 142 -26.43 -0.90 -9.69
CA ILE A 142 -27.15 -0.98 -8.41
C ILE A 142 -26.14 -1.03 -7.26
N VAL A 143 -25.12 -1.89 -7.36
CA VAL A 143 -24.04 -2.01 -6.37
C VAL A 143 -23.24 -0.70 -6.26
N PHE A 144 -23.00 0.01 -7.36
CA PHE A 144 -22.35 1.32 -7.35
C PHE A 144 -23.19 2.39 -6.63
N ILE A 145 -24.50 2.46 -6.90
CA ILE A 145 -25.42 3.41 -6.25
C ILE A 145 -25.51 3.10 -4.76
N GLN A 146 -25.69 1.83 -4.40
CA GLN A 146 -25.66 1.38 -3.00
C GLN A 146 -24.32 1.74 -2.33
N ARG A 147 -23.17 1.58 -3.02
CA ARG A 147 -21.85 1.99 -2.53
C ARG A 147 -21.78 3.49 -2.23
N SER A 148 -22.14 4.32 -3.21
CA SER A 148 -22.03 5.77 -3.08
C SER A 148 -22.97 6.28 -1.99
N ILE A 149 -24.16 5.68 -1.87
CA ILE A 149 -25.10 5.96 -0.79
C ILE A 149 -24.51 5.52 0.55
N ARG A 150 -24.00 4.28 0.69
CA ARG A 150 -23.44 3.81 1.98
C ARG A 150 -22.24 4.64 2.43
N SER A 151 -21.30 4.95 1.53
CA SER A 151 -20.14 5.79 1.85
C SER A 151 -20.53 7.23 2.15
N TYR A 152 -21.48 7.80 1.38
CA TYR A 152 -22.03 9.12 1.66
C TYR A 152 -22.77 9.15 3.01
N LEU A 153 -23.60 8.15 3.29
CA LEU A 153 -24.33 8.03 4.56
C LEU A 153 -23.38 7.83 5.74
N ALA A 154 -22.32 7.03 5.60
CA ALA A 154 -21.28 6.89 6.62
C ALA A 154 -20.58 8.23 6.88
N ASN A 155 -20.20 8.96 5.83
CA ASN A 155 -19.62 10.29 5.97
C ASN A 155 -20.61 11.32 6.57
N VAL A 156 -21.89 11.23 6.22
CA VAL A 156 -22.94 12.07 6.83
C VAL A 156 -23.12 11.72 8.30
N ARG A 157 -23.12 10.44 8.67
CA ARG A 157 -23.19 9.97 10.07
C ARG A 157 -21.98 10.47 10.85
N LEU A 158 -20.75 10.29 10.34
CA LEU A 158 -19.52 10.80 10.96
C LEU A 158 -19.54 12.31 11.13
N ARG A 159 -19.94 13.07 10.09
CA ARG A 159 -20.05 14.53 10.17
C ARG A 159 -21.12 14.96 11.17
N LYS A 160 -22.27 14.28 11.23
CA LYS A 160 -23.32 14.54 12.23
C LYS A 160 -22.88 14.18 13.65
N PHE A 161 -22.07 13.13 13.79
CA PHE A 161 -21.50 12.73 15.07
C PHE A 161 -20.44 13.74 15.56
N GLN A 162 -19.52 14.15 14.69
CA GLN A 162 -18.48 15.13 15.00
C GLN A 162 -19.02 16.56 15.15
N LYS A 163 -20.05 16.93 14.38
CA LYS A 163 -20.75 18.22 14.52
C LYS A 163 -22.01 18.04 15.35
N ARG A 164 -21.87 18.23 16.66
CA ARG A 164 -23.02 18.52 17.52
C ARG A 164 -23.79 19.69 16.94
N SER A 165 -25.10 19.54 16.78
CA SER A 165 -25.96 20.62 16.34
C SER A 165 -25.92 21.77 17.35
N GLU A 166 -26.06 23.01 16.88
CA GLU A 166 -26.18 24.18 17.76
C GLU A 166 -27.34 24.02 18.77
N MET A 167 -28.39 23.29 18.38
CA MET A 167 -29.49 22.92 19.27
C MET A 167 -29.02 21.99 20.41
N GLU A 168 -28.24 20.95 20.13
CA GLU A 168 -27.71 20.05 21.17
C GLU A 168 -26.74 20.77 22.12
N LYS A 169 -25.89 21.68 21.60
CA LYS A 169 -25.03 22.52 22.44
C LYS A 169 -25.86 23.44 23.35
N LYS A 170 -26.91 24.06 22.80
CA LYS A 170 -27.85 24.89 23.56
C LYS A 170 -28.57 24.08 24.63
N ILE A 171 -28.98 22.86 24.33
CA ILE A 171 -29.59 21.95 25.30
C ILE A 171 -28.61 21.61 26.42
N ASP A 172 -27.36 21.26 26.11
CA ASP A 172 -26.36 20.99 27.14
C ASP A 172 -26.13 22.20 28.06
N ALA A 173 -25.97 23.40 27.49
CA ALA A 173 -25.81 24.62 28.29
C ALA A 173 -27.02 24.88 29.19
N HIS A 174 -28.24 24.72 28.66
CA HIS A 174 -29.50 24.86 29.42
C HIS A 174 -29.57 23.86 30.57
N VAL A 175 -29.31 22.58 30.28
CA VAL A 175 -29.32 21.47 31.23
C VAL A 175 -28.28 21.65 32.33
N LEU A 176 -27.06 22.08 32.00
CA LEU A 176 -26.00 22.37 32.98
C LEU A 176 -26.33 23.58 33.87
N SER A 177 -27.17 24.50 33.38
CA SER A 177 -27.63 25.67 34.14
C SER A 177 -28.84 25.41 35.03
N THR A 178 -29.26 24.14 35.21
CA THR A 178 -30.47 23.78 35.98
C THR A 178 -30.36 24.24 37.44
N PRO A 179 -31.22 25.17 37.90
CA PRO A 179 -31.20 25.62 39.30
C PRO A 179 -31.62 24.51 40.26
N GLU A 180 -31.01 24.48 41.45
CA GLU A 180 -31.27 23.44 42.46
C GLU A 180 -32.76 23.31 42.83
N LYS A 181 -33.46 24.44 42.97
CA LYS A 181 -34.92 24.50 43.21
C LYS A 181 -35.77 23.78 42.15
N GLU A 182 -35.28 23.67 40.91
CA GLU A 182 -36.01 22.94 39.86
C GLU A 182 -35.81 21.44 39.98
N THR A 183 -34.88 20.98 40.82
CA THR A 183 -34.62 19.56 41.07
C THR A 183 -35.34 19.01 42.30
N GLU A 184 -36.23 19.78 42.93
CA GLU A 184 -37.01 19.38 44.11
C GLU A 184 -38.09 18.33 43.79
N SER A 185 -38.60 18.32 42.56
CA SER A 185 -39.62 17.36 42.11
C SER A 185 -39.45 17.02 40.63
N VAL A 186 -40.01 15.88 40.21
CA VAL A 186 -39.98 15.43 38.81
C VAL A 186 -40.71 16.42 37.91
N GLU A 187 -41.82 16.98 38.38
CA GLU A 187 -42.68 17.93 37.66
C GLU A 187 -41.92 19.23 37.34
N ARG A 188 -41.28 19.80 38.36
CA ARG A 188 -40.49 21.04 38.22
C ARG A 188 -39.32 20.82 37.27
N LEU A 189 -38.59 19.73 37.46
CA LEU A 189 -37.42 19.44 36.65
C LEU A 189 -37.80 19.21 35.20
N SER A 190 -38.79 18.35 34.94
CA SER A 190 -39.25 18.07 33.58
C SER A 190 -39.66 19.35 32.87
N LYS A 191 -40.50 20.18 33.51
CA LYS A 191 -40.94 21.47 32.96
C LYS A 191 -39.77 22.40 32.64
N TYR A 192 -38.78 22.51 33.53
CA TYR A 192 -37.59 23.32 33.27
C TYR A 192 -36.79 22.79 32.08
N LEU A 193 -36.56 21.48 32.02
CA LEU A 193 -35.76 20.85 30.97
C LEU A 193 -36.43 20.92 29.59
N THR A 194 -37.76 20.86 29.51
CA THR A 194 -38.45 20.60 28.24
C THR A 194 -39.30 21.74 27.71
N SER A 195 -39.72 22.70 28.53
CA SER A 195 -40.67 23.76 28.13
C SER A 195 -40.17 24.66 26.99
N SER A 196 -38.85 24.82 26.85
CA SER A 196 -38.22 25.63 25.79
C SER A 196 -38.15 24.90 24.43
N TYR A 197 -38.63 23.66 24.35
CA TYR A 197 -38.48 22.81 23.16
C TYR A 197 -39.84 22.23 22.74
N GLU A 198 -40.23 22.46 21.49
CA GLU A 198 -41.48 21.89 20.96
C GLU A 198 -41.31 20.41 20.55
N GLY A 199 -40.18 20.08 19.91
CA GLY A 199 -39.92 18.74 19.36
C GLY A 199 -39.64 17.66 20.40
N GLU A 200 -40.28 16.49 20.23
CA GLU A 200 -40.13 15.32 21.12
C GLU A 200 -38.67 14.92 21.34
N LYS A 201 -37.86 14.93 20.27
CA LYS A 201 -36.43 14.59 20.32
C LYS A 201 -35.63 15.54 21.22
N SER A 202 -35.83 16.85 21.10
CA SER A 202 -35.12 17.83 21.91
C SER A 202 -35.49 17.71 23.39
N LYS A 203 -36.77 17.46 23.69
CA LYS A 203 -37.23 17.18 25.05
C LYS A 203 -36.57 15.91 25.62
N ALA A 204 -36.63 14.81 24.87
CA ALA A 204 -36.01 13.54 25.27
C ALA A 204 -34.48 13.68 25.45
N TYR A 205 -33.83 14.44 24.56
CA TYR A 205 -32.40 14.70 24.64
C TYR A 205 -32.04 15.55 25.87
N ALA A 206 -32.80 16.61 26.17
CA ALA A 206 -32.58 17.44 27.36
C ALA A 206 -32.67 16.61 28.65
N ILE A 207 -33.68 15.74 28.76
CA ILE A 207 -33.83 14.81 29.89
C ILE A 207 -32.62 13.86 29.95
N PHE A 208 -32.29 13.20 28.83
CA PHE A 208 -31.15 12.28 28.75
C PHE A 208 -29.84 12.94 29.19
N ARG A 209 -29.57 14.15 28.68
CA ARG A 209 -28.36 14.91 29.00
C ARG A 209 -28.32 15.29 30.47
N TRP A 210 -29.46 15.72 31.02
CA TRP A 210 -29.54 16.05 32.44
C TRP A 210 -29.18 14.86 33.32
N LEU A 211 -29.76 13.68 33.05
CA LEU A 211 -29.39 12.47 33.79
C LEU A 211 -27.90 12.14 33.63
N SER A 212 -27.36 12.23 32.41
CA SER A 212 -25.96 11.89 32.14
C SER A 212 -24.95 12.81 32.83
N PHE A 213 -25.32 14.06 33.11
CA PHE A 213 -24.46 15.03 33.79
C PHE A 213 -24.61 15.03 35.31
N HIS A 214 -25.82 14.75 35.79
CA HIS A 214 -26.16 15.00 37.19
C HIS A 214 -26.45 13.74 38.00
N VAL A 215 -26.59 12.57 37.38
CA VAL A 215 -26.82 11.32 38.09
C VAL A 215 -25.60 10.43 37.91
N SER A 216 -25.05 9.93 39.01
CA SER A 216 -23.94 8.99 39.05
C SER A 216 -24.43 7.54 39.13
N TYR A 217 -23.61 6.60 38.65
CA TYR A 217 -23.91 5.18 38.77
C TYR A 217 -23.53 4.66 40.16
N ASP A 218 -24.44 3.96 40.83
CA ASP A 218 -24.23 3.34 42.15
C ASP A 218 -23.40 2.05 42.01
N VAL A 219 -22.10 2.21 41.79
CA VAL A 219 -21.16 1.09 41.58
C VAL A 219 -21.08 0.21 42.83
N ASP A 220 -20.96 0.80 44.01
CA ASP A 220 -20.82 0.03 45.25
C ASP A 220 -22.12 -0.69 45.63
N GLY A 221 -23.27 -0.04 45.44
CA GLY A 221 -24.57 -0.69 45.62
C GLY A 221 -24.83 -1.78 44.58
N PHE A 222 -24.34 -1.62 43.34
CA PHE A 222 -24.43 -2.65 42.30
C PHE A 222 -23.60 -3.89 42.64
N PHE A 223 -22.38 -3.72 43.14
CA PHE A 223 -21.51 -4.82 43.56
C PHE A 223 -21.82 -5.33 44.98
N GLY A 224 -22.85 -4.81 45.65
CA GLY A 224 -23.23 -5.22 47.00
C GLY A 224 -22.22 -4.85 48.08
N ARG A 225 -21.32 -3.89 47.80
CA ARG A 225 -20.36 -3.34 48.78
C ARG A 225 -21.04 -2.41 49.78
N THR A 226 -22.15 -1.81 49.37
CA THR A 226 -23.02 -0.97 50.20
C THR A 226 -24.49 -1.31 49.93
N GLU A 227 -25.39 -0.80 50.77
CA GLU A 227 -26.83 -0.90 50.52
C GLU A 227 -27.19 -0.15 49.23
N LYS A 228 -27.73 -0.89 48.27
CA LYS A 228 -28.13 -0.37 46.95
C LYS A 228 -29.17 0.74 47.09
N LYS A 229 -28.90 1.89 46.47
CA LYS A 229 -29.83 3.03 46.51
C LYS A 229 -31.13 2.72 45.77
N SER A 230 -32.23 3.27 46.30
CA SER A 230 -33.56 3.15 45.71
C SER A 230 -33.58 3.64 44.27
N SER A 231 -34.27 2.89 43.41
CA SER A 231 -34.48 3.21 41.99
C SER A 231 -35.79 3.96 41.72
N ASP A 232 -36.46 4.40 42.78
CA ASP A 232 -37.64 5.28 42.69
C ASP A 232 -37.26 6.68 42.15
N PRO A 233 -38.00 7.26 41.17
CA PRO A 233 -37.65 8.54 40.56
C PRO A 233 -37.38 9.69 41.55
N GLY A 234 -38.20 9.84 42.59
CA GLY A 234 -38.02 10.90 43.60
C GLY A 234 -36.75 10.69 44.41
N SER A 235 -36.48 9.43 44.78
CA SER A 235 -35.26 9.03 45.49
C SER A 235 -34.00 9.23 44.65
N VAL A 236 -34.04 8.88 43.36
CA VAL A 236 -32.93 9.10 42.42
C VAL A 236 -32.69 10.59 42.22
N LEU A 237 -33.77 11.38 42.08
CA LEU A 237 -33.67 12.82 41.94
C LEU A 237 -33.04 13.47 43.18
N LYS A 238 -33.33 12.97 44.38
CA LYS A 238 -32.74 13.45 45.63
C LYS A 238 -31.26 13.08 45.77
N HIS A 239 -30.92 11.80 45.58
CA HIS A 239 -29.56 11.32 45.85
C HIS A 239 -28.59 11.49 44.68
N LYS A 240 -29.10 11.70 43.46
CA LYS A 240 -28.30 11.79 42.23
C LYS A 240 -27.38 10.57 42.02
N LEU A 241 -27.79 9.40 42.53
CA LEU A 241 -27.02 8.16 42.53
C LEU A 241 -27.97 6.96 42.39
N CYS A 242 -27.79 6.12 41.37
CA CYS A 242 -28.63 4.94 41.16
C CYS A 242 -28.00 3.91 40.21
N VAL A 243 -28.64 2.73 40.09
CA VAL A 243 -28.30 1.74 39.06
C VAL A 243 -29.17 1.90 37.80
N CYS A 244 -28.99 1.02 36.81
CA CYS A 244 -29.73 1.04 35.53
C CYS A 244 -31.24 1.26 35.66
N ALA A 245 -31.93 0.55 36.58
CA ALA A 245 -33.36 0.73 36.81
C ALA A 245 -33.72 2.16 37.26
N GLY A 246 -32.89 2.79 38.10
CA GLY A 246 -33.14 4.16 38.57
C GLY A 246 -33.02 5.21 37.47
N TYR A 247 -32.05 5.07 36.57
CA TYR A 247 -31.97 5.90 35.37
C TYR A 247 -33.21 5.72 34.49
N ALA A 248 -33.61 4.47 34.24
CA ALA A 248 -34.74 4.18 33.37
C ALA A 248 -36.05 4.73 33.94
N ASN A 249 -36.28 4.55 35.24
CA ASN A 249 -37.48 5.04 35.93
C ASN A 249 -37.53 6.57 35.97
N LEU A 250 -36.42 7.25 36.29
CA LEU A 250 -36.40 8.71 36.33
C LEU A 250 -36.57 9.32 34.94
N PHE A 251 -35.94 8.73 33.91
CA PHE A 251 -36.15 9.17 32.53
C PHE A 251 -37.61 9.00 32.10
N GLU A 252 -38.23 7.87 32.42
CA GLU A 252 -39.65 7.63 32.11
C GLU A 252 -40.55 8.65 32.82
N ALA A 253 -40.32 8.92 34.11
CA ALA A 253 -41.11 9.87 34.88
C ALA A 253 -41.00 11.31 34.33
N LEU A 254 -39.78 11.78 34.06
CA LEU A 254 -39.54 13.09 33.45
C LEU A 254 -40.14 13.16 32.03
N GLY A 255 -40.02 12.09 31.25
CA GLY A 255 -40.54 12.01 29.90
C GLY A 255 -42.06 12.06 29.84
N LYS A 256 -42.74 11.27 30.69
CA LYS A 256 -44.21 11.27 30.80
C LYS A 256 -44.74 12.66 31.17
N GLU A 257 -44.09 13.33 32.12
CA GLU A 257 -44.43 14.70 32.51
C GLU A 257 -44.23 15.71 31.36
N ALA A 258 -43.21 15.51 30.52
CA ALA A 258 -42.96 16.33 29.33
C ALA A 258 -43.93 16.04 28.16
N GLY A 259 -44.88 15.11 28.35
CA GLY A 259 -45.81 14.63 27.33
C GLY A 259 -45.21 13.64 26.33
N LEU A 260 -44.04 13.05 26.64
CA LEU A 260 -43.41 12.03 25.80
C LEU A 260 -44.00 10.64 26.08
N LYS A 261 -44.11 9.83 25.03
CA LYS A 261 -44.45 8.41 25.15
C LYS A 261 -43.17 7.62 25.40
N VAL A 262 -42.91 7.35 26.68
CA VAL A 262 -41.74 6.59 27.14
C VAL A 262 -42.20 5.31 27.82
N HIS A 263 -41.45 4.23 27.59
CA HIS A 263 -41.65 2.95 28.26
C HIS A 263 -40.32 2.42 28.80
N THR A 264 -40.31 2.00 30.06
CA THR A 264 -39.20 1.24 30.66
C THR A 264 -39.25 -0.22 30.20
N ILE A 265 -38.14 -0.72 29.68
CA ILE A 265 -37.93 -2.08 29.22
C ILE A 265 -36.94 -2.75 30.16
N GLU A 266 -37.32 -3.90 30.69
CA GLU A 266 -36.44 -4.81 31.44
C GLU A 266 -35.96 -5.95 30.53
N GLY A 267 -34.74 -6.42 30.75
CA GLY A 267 -34.18 -7.49 29.94
C GLY A 267 -32.75 -7.86 30.27
N TYR A 268 -32.08 -8.40 29.27
CA TYR A 268 -30.72 -8.89 29.34
C TYR A 268 -29.78 -7.96 28.59
N ALA A 269 -28.60 -7.70 29.15
CA ALA A 269 -27.57 -6.92 28.48
C ALA A 269 -26.19 -7.58 28.62
N LYS A 270 -25.44 -7.55 27.51
CA LYS A 270 -24.02 -7.90 27.42
C LYS A 270 -23.17 -6.70 27.84
N GLY A 271 -23.19 -6.42 29.14
CA GLY A 271 -22.52 -5.28 29.76
C GLY A 271 -21.18 -5.63 30.39
N TYR A 272 -20.79 -4.87 31.42
CA TYR A 272 -19.60 -5.15 32.22
C TYR A 272 -19.60 -6.59 32.75
N GLY A 273 -18.49 -7.30 32.55
CA GLY A 273 -18.33 -8.70 32.96
C GLY A 273 -19.00 -9.74 32.06
N TYR A 274 -19.54 -9.33 30.90
CA TYR A 274 -20.01 -10.29 29.90
C TYR A 274 -18.84 -11.05 29.27
N GLU A 275 -18.95 -12.37 29.22
CA GLU A 275 -18.03 -13.23 28.49
C GLU A 275 -18.73 -13.84 27.26
N PRO A 276 -18.03 -14.01 26.12
CA PRO A 276 -18.59 -14.67 24.94
C PRO A 276 -19.25 -16.01 25.28
N GLY A 277 -20.47 -16.23 24.78
CA GLY A 277 -21.24 -17.45 25.03
C GLY A 277 -21.91 -17.54 26.40
N GLN A 278 -21.82 -16.51 27.25
CA GLN A 278 -22.54 -16.46 28.51
C GLN A 278 -24.05 -16.55 28.29
N ARG A 279 -24.69 -17.50 28.99
CA ARG A 279 -26.15 -17.59 29.07
C ARG A 279 -26.69 -16.75 30.20
N PHE A 280 -27.83 -16.12 29.98
CA PHE A 280 -28.50 -15.32 31.00
C PHE A 280 -29.58 -16.15 31.68
N THR A 281 -29.56 -16.22 33.01
CA THR A 281 -30.60 -16.90 33.79
C THR A 281 -31.67 -15.94 34.29
N THR A 282 -31.29 -14.68 34.54
CA THR A 282 -32.17 -13.63 35.07
C THR A 282 -31.92 -12.31 34.35
N PRO A 283 -32.94 -11.45 34.20
CA PRO A 283 -32.77 -10.09 33.70
C PRO A 283 -31.74 -9.34 34.53
N ASN A 284 -30.84 -8.61 33.87
CA ASN A 284 -29.72 -7.91 34.50
C ASN A 284 -29.66 -6.43 34.14
N HIS A 285 -30.58 -5.93 33.31
CA HIS A 285 -30.55 -4.55 32.83
C HIS A 285 -31.95 -3.97 32.57
N ALA A 286 -32.03 -2.64 32.64
CA ALA A 286 -33.20 -1.86 32.29
C ALA A 286 -32.81 -0.65 31.43
N TRP A 287 -33.66 -0.31 30.47
CA TRP A 287 -33.51 0.84 29.56
C TRP A 287 -34.88 1.41 29.17
N ASN A 288 -34.91 2.50 28.41
CA ASN A 288 -36.16 3.05 27.87
C ASN A 288 -36.26 2.94 26.35
N ALA A 289 -37.48 2.75 25.86
CA ALA A 289 -37.90 3.14 24.53
C ALA A 289 -38.69 4.46 24.60
N VAL A 290 -38.53 5.32 23.60
CA VAL A 290 -39.27 6.58 23.46
C VAL A 290 -39.76 6.72 22.03
N GLN A 291 -41.03 7.02 21.85
CA GLN A 291 -41.61 7.28 20.53
C GLN A 291 -41.25 8.70 20.10
N ILE A 292 -40.63 8.83 18.92
CA ILE A 292 -40.27 10.11 18.30
C ILE A 292 -40.67 10.04 16.82
N ASN A 293 -41.44 11.02 16.35
CA ASN A 293 -41.92 11.02 14.97
C ASN A 293 -40.86 11.51 13.97
N GLY A 294 -40.62 10.72 12.91
CA GLY A 294 -39.96 11.18 11.68
C GLY A 294 -38.43 11.34 11.73
N GLU A 295 -37.74 10.80 12.74
CA GLU A 295 -36.29 10.99 12.88
C GLU A 295 -35.47 9.70 12.81
N CYS A 296 -34.27 9.82 12.25
CA CYS A 296 -33.31 8.72 12.12
C CYS A 296 -32.59 8.43 13.46
N PRO A 297 -32.29 7.15 13.75
CA PRO A 297 -31.45 6.75 14.89
C PRO A 297 -30.12 7.50 14.96
N ASN A 298 -29.61 7.74 16.17
CA ASN A 298 -28.26 8.24 16.42
C ASN A 298 -27.42 7.12 17.07
N PRO A 299 -26.19 6.84 16.59
CA PRO A 299 -25.31 5.84 17.20
C PRO A 299 -24.98 6.09 18.68
N ALA A 300 -24.98 7.35 19.15
CA ALA A 300 -24.52 7.79 20.47
C ALA A 300 -25.46 7.47 21.65
N MET A 301 -25.74 6.17 21.89
CA MET A 301 -26.53 5.60 23.02
C MET A 301 -27.94 6.18 23.26
N PHE A 302 -28.32 7.23 22.52
CA PHE A 302 -29.58 7.96 22.50
C PHE A 302 -30.22 7.72 21.12
N LEU A 303 -31.41 7.10 21.09
CA LEU A 303 -32.08 6.66 19.86
C LEU A 303 -31.24 5.69 19.03
N MET A 304 -30.74 4.64 19.68
CA MET A 304 -29.97 3.57 19.04
C MET A 304 -30.83 2.79 18.04
N ASP A 305 -30.23 2.40 16.91
CA ASP A 305 -30.84 1.53 15.91
C ASP A 305 -31.18 0.15 16.54
N PRO A 306 -32.42 -0.36 16.43
CA PRO A 306 -32.81 -1.67 16.94
C PRO A 306 -31.89 -2.81 16.49
N GLU A 307 -31.44 -2.82 15.22
CA GLU A 307 -30.55 -3.86 14.68
C GLU A 307 -29.18 -3.89 15.37
N TYR A 308 -28.75 -2.74 15.89
CA TYR A 308 -27.51 -2.64 16.65
C TYR A 308 -27.75 -2.85 18.14
N ALA A 309 -28.87 -2.36 18.66
CA ALA A 309 -29.26 -2.53 20.05
C ALA A 309 -29.39 -4.01 20.41
N ILE A 310 -30.02 -4.82 19.54
CA ILE A 310 -30.26 -6.24 19.78
C ILE A 310 -28.96 -7.02 19.99
N CYS A 311 -27.85 -6.65 19.36
CA CYS A 311 -26.56 -7.33 19.56
C CYS A 311 -26.08 -7.33 21.02
N SER A 312 -26.49 -6.30 21.79
CA SER A 312 -26.06 -6.09 23.17
C SER A 312 -27.20 -6.12 24.20
N ARG A 313 -28.47 -6.00 23.79
CA ARG A 313 -29.64 -5.90 24.67
C ARG A 313 -30.80 -6.73 24.14
N TYR A 314 -31.41 -7.54 24.99
CA TYR A 314 -32.57 -8.37 24.65
C TYR A 314 -33.71 -8.13 25.64
N PRO A 315 -34.88 -7.63 25.20
CA PRO A 315 -36.00 -7.33 26.08
C PRO A 315 -36.68 -8.61 26.61
N LEU A 316 -37.29 -8.53 27.79
CA LEU A 316 -38.16 -9.60 28.30
C LEU A 316 -39.41 -9.82 27.45
N ASP A 317 -40.01 -8.72 27.00
CA ASP A 317 -41.13 -8.73 26.06
C ASP A 317 -40.59 -8.52 24.64
N GLU A 318 -40.69 -9.57 23.83
CA GLU A 318 -40.13 -9.64 22.48
C GLU A 318 -40.67 -8.57 21.53
N ASN A 319 -41.86 -8.00 21.81
CA ASN A 319 -42.41 -6.91 21.01
C ASN A 319 -41.55 -5.63 21.06
N TRP A 320 -40.72 -5.49 22.11
CA TRP A 320 -39.81 -4.37 22.28
C TRP A 320 -38.44 -4.57 21.61
N GLN A 321 -38.25 -5.64 20.83
CA GLN A 321 -37.06 -5.77 19.98
C GLN A 321 -37.04 -4.72 18.88
N LEU A 322 -38.23 -4.32 18.39
CA LEU A 322 -38.41 -3.32 17.32
C LEU A 322 -37.64 -3.69 16.02
N LEU A 323 -37.48 -4.99 15.79
CA LEU A 323 -36.89 -5.55 14.57
C LEU A 323 -37.98 -5.94 13.59
N ASP A 324 -37.69 -5.87 12.28
CA ASP A 324 -38.56 -6.41 11.24
C ASP A 324 -38.72 -7.94 11.38
N GLN A 325 -37.64 -8.61 11.80
CA GLN A 325 -37.63 -10.02 12.16
C GLN A 325 -37.07 -10.16 13.58
N SER A 326 -37.92 -10.59 14.52
CA SER A 326 -37.49 -10.87 15.88
C SER A 326 -36.56 -12.07 15.95
N ILE A 327 -35.69 -12.06 16.95
CA ILE A 327 -34.78 -13.18 17.26
C ILE A 327 -35.13 -13.77 18.63
N THR A 328 -34.73 -15.01 18.83
CA THR A 328 -34.82 -15.71 20.11
C THR A 328 -33.71 -15.26 21.07
N LYS A 329 -33.91 -15.52 22.36
CA LYS A 329 -32.89 -15.26 23.38
C LYS A 329 -31.63 -16.10 23.14
N GLU A 330 -31.79 -17.35 22.69
CA GLU A 330 -30.68 -18.24 22.37
C GLU A 330 -29.85 -17.71 21.19
N GLU A 331 -30.48 -17.13 20.17
CA GLU A 331 -29.79 -16.45 19.08
C GLU A 331 -29.07 -15.20 19.59
N PHE A 332 -29.75 -14.38 20.41
CA PHE A 332 -29.15 -13.22 21.06
C PHE A 332 -27.88 -13.57 21.84
N GLU A 333 -27.92 -14.62 22.67
CA GLU A 333 -26.78 -15.06 23.49
C GLU A 333 -25.54 -15.41 22.64
N LYS A 334 -25.74 -15.85 21.40
CA LYS A 334 -24.64 -16.16 20.49
C LYS A 334 -24.04 -14.93 19.82
N LEU A 335 -24.83 -13.87 19.57
CA LEU A 335 -24.38 -12.71 18.79
C LEU A 335 -23.09 -12.07 19.34
N VAL A 336 -22.25 -11.58 18.44
CA VAL A 336 -21.12 -10.73 18.80
C VAL A 336 -21.59 -9.28 19.04
N VAL A 337 -20.86 -8.54 19.88
CA VAL A 337 -21.15 -7.14 20.18
C VAL A 337 -20.18 -6.25 19.39
N PRO A 338 -20.56 -5.72 18.22
CA PRO A 338 -19.76 -4.70 17.55
C PRO A 338 -19.75 -3.41 18.38
N SER A 339 -18.67 -2.65 18.27
CA SER A 339 -18.56 -1.32 18.89
C SER A 339 -19.34 -0.28 18.10
N GLU A 340 -19.65 0.81 18.77
CA GLU A 340 -20.39 1.93 18.18
C GLU A 340 -19.60 2.55 17.01
N ARG A 341 -18.27 2.55 17.15
CA ARG A 341 -17.37 3.13 16.16
C ARG A 341 -17.37 2.39 14.82
N ILE A 342 -17.59 1.07 14.82
CA ILE A 342 -17.78 0.30 13.57
C ILE A 342 -18.99 0.82 12.80
N HIS A 343 -20.10 1.03 13.51
CA HIS A 343 -21.35 1.49 12.89
C HIS A 343 -21.24 2.92 12.38
N GLU A 344 -20.63 3.82 13.17
CA GLU A 344 -20.37 5.21 12.76
C GLU A 344 -19.57 5.29 11.46
N LEU A 345 -18.53 4.44 11.35
CA LEU A 345 -17.67 4.38 10.17
C LEU A 345 -18.30 3.60 9.01
N GLY A 346 -19.52 3.07 9.16
CA GLY A 346 -20.24 2.33 8.13
C GLY A 346 -19.63 0.98 7.78
N VAL A 347 -18.94 0.35 8.74
CA VAL A 347 -18.42 -1.01 8.63
C VAL A 347 -19.53 -2.00 9.02
N GLU A 348 -19.74 -3.05 8.22
CA GLU A 348 -20.78 -4.06 8.50
C GLU A 348 -20.16 -5.46 8.59
N LEU A 349 -20.67 -6.28 9.51
CA LEU A 349 -20.30 -7.68 9.65
C LEU A 349 -21.09 -8.51 8.64
N LEU A 350 -20.43 -8.94 7.55
CA LEU A 350 -21.08 -9.71 6.49
C LEU A 350 -21.13 -11.21 6.79
N SER A 351 -20.14 -11.69 7.53
CA SER A 351 -20.05 -13.07 7.99
C SER A 351 -19.80 -13.11 9.48
N HIS A 352 -19.88 -14.31 10.06
CA HIS A 352 -19.45 -14.57 11.42
C HIS A 352 -20.09 -13.64 12.47
N LYS A 353 -21.42 -13.60 12.55
CA LYS A 353 -22.19 -12.73 13.46
C LYS A 353 -22.28 -13.22 14.92
N GLU A 354 -21.94 -14.46 15.19
CA GLU A 354 -21.78 -15.02 16.54
C GLU A 354 -20.43 -14.63 17.19
N SER A 355 -20.33 -14.77 18.51
CA SER A 355 -19.17 -14.37 19.32
C SER A 355 -18.11 -15.46 19.48
N ILE A 356 -18.47 -16.74 19.26
CA ILE A 356 -17.56 -17.89 19.38
C ILE A 356 -17.53 -18.67 18.07
N TYR A 357 -16.34 -19.02 17.59
CA TYR A 357 -16.15 -19.95 16.48
C TYR A 357 -15.16 -21.05 16.80
N ASN A 358 -15.39 -22.21 16.19
CA ASN A 358 -14.46 -23.35 16.20
C ASN A 358 -14.01 -23.61 14.76
N PHE A 359 -12.71 -23.62 14.52
CA PHE A 359 -12.09 -23.90 13.23
C PHE A 359 -11.28 -25.20 13.30
N ASP A 360 -11.44 -26.06 12.31
CA ASP A 360 -10.60 -27.25 12.10
C ASP A 360 -9.39 -26.99 11.18
N GLU A 361 -9.02 -25.71 11.10
CA GLU A 361 -8.01 -25.15 10.21
C GLU A 361 -7.03 -24.30 11.01
N ASP A 362 -5.84 -24.10 10.46
CA ASP A 362 -4.76 -23.30 11.04
C ASP A 362 -4.94 -21.79 10.83
N HIS A 363 -6.04 -21.38 10.20
CA HIS A 363 -6.39 -20.02 9.93
C HIS A 363 -7.90 -19.79 10.05
N ALA A 364 -8.30 -18.51 10.12
CA ALA A 364 -9.69 -18.08 10.05
C ALA A 364 -9.83 -16.93 9.05
N GLU A 365 -11.00 -16.89 8.41
CA GLU A 365 -11.35 -15.85 7.43
C GLU A 365 -12.71 -15.24 7.77
N MET A 366 -12.73 -13.95 8.04
CA MET A 366 -13.95 -13.20 8.38
C MET A 366 -14.17 -12.07 7.40
N THR A 367 -15.35 -12.01 6.80
CA THR A 367 -15.73 -11.02 5.78
C THR A 367 -16.53 -9.87 6.37
N PHE A 368 -16.15 -8.65 5.99
CA PHE A 368 -16.76 -7.40 6.39
C PHE A 368 -17.03 -6.52 5.16
N TYR A 369 -18.02 -5.65 5.26
CA TYR A 369 -18.15 -4.49 4.38
C TYR A 369 -17.32 -3.36 4.98
N SER A 370 -16.49 -2.72 4.17
CA SER A 370 -15.72 -1.55 4.58
C SER A 370 -15.74 -0.45 3.52
N PRO A 371 -16.08 0.80 3.89
CA PRO A 371 -15.97 1.94 2.99
C PRO A 371 -14.55 2.23 2.51
N SER A 372 -13.52 1.76 3.23
CA SER A 372 -12.11 1.94 2.88
C SER A 372 -11.23 0.85 3.50
N LEU A 373 -10.17 0.44 2.80
CA LEU A 373 -9.16 -0.46 3.37
C LEU A 373 -8.34 0.22 4.47
N LYS A 374 -8.25 1.55 4.42
CA LYS A 374 -7.41 2.35 5.34
C LYS A 374 -7.92 2.34 6.76
N ILE A 375 -9.19 2.03 6.98
CA ILE A 375 -9.86 2.20 8.27
C ILE A 375 -9.95 0.91 9.08
N LEU A 376 -9.45 -0.23 8.59
CA LEU A 376 -9.54 -1.52 9.27
C LEU A 376 -8.16 -2.13 9.56
N ARG A 377 -8.06 -2.81 10.69
CA ARG A 377 -6.88 -3.62 11.05
C ARG A 377 -7.32 -4.78 11.93
N GLY A 378 -6.76 -5.96 11.68
CA GLY A 378 -6.88 -7.10 12.58
C GLY A 378 -5.80 -7.10 13.65
N LYS A 379 -6.09 -7.73 14.78
CA LYS A 379 -5.08 -8.20 15.74
C LYS A 379 -5.51 -9.53 16.32
N LEU A 380 -4.54 -10.43 16.49
CA LEU A 380 -4.71 -11.70 17.18
C LEU A 380 -4.12 -11.58 18.58
N LYS A 381 -4.87 -12.04 19.58
CA LYS A 381 -4.46 -12.10 20.98
C LYS A 381 -4.63 -13.53 21.51
N ASP A 382 -3.87 -13.87 22.53
CA ASP A 382 -4.08 -15.10 23.29
C ASP A 382 -5.40 -15.04 24.11
N SER A 383 -5.73 -16.14 24.78
CA SER A 383 -6.92 -16.24 25.63
C SER A 383 -6.91 -15.26 26.81
N ALA A 384 -5.74 -14.83 27.28
CA ALA A 384 -5.58 -13.82 28.32
C ALA A 384 -5.72 -12.38 27.79
N GLY A 385 -5.83 -12.19 26.48
CA GLY A 385 -5.96 -10.88 25.84
C GLY A 385 -4.63 -10.18 25.55
N LYS A 386 -3.49 -10.87 25.66
CA LYS A 386 -2.19 -10.35 25.25
C LYS A 386 -2.04 -10.50 23.74
N GLU A 387 -1.61 -9.44 23.05
CA GLU A 387 -1.31 -9.50 21.61
C GLU A 387 -0.19 -10.51 21.33
N ILE A 388 -0.36 -11.30 20.27
CA ILE A 388 0.66 -12.24 19.80
C ILE A 388 1.82 -11.44 19.19
N GLU A 389 3.00 -11.53 19.81
CA GLU A 389 4.22 -10.84 19.38
C GLU A 389 4.90 -11.57 18.21
N GLY A 390 5.82 -10.87 17.51
CA GLY A 390 6.61 -11.44 16.42
C GLY A 390 6.03 -11.13 15.03
N ARG A 391 5.60 -12.17 14.30
CA ARG A 391 5.05 -12.04 12.94
C ARG A 391 3.64 -11.44 12.98
N GLU A 392 3.29 -10.65 11.97
CA GLU A 392 1.91 -10.15 11.85
C GLU A 392 0.99 -11.35 11.54
N ARG A 393 0.07 -11.65 12.46
CA ARG A 393 -0.82 -12.82 12.37
C ARG A 393 -2.12 -12.56 11.64
N THR A 394 -2.40 -11.31 11.27
CA THR A 394 -3.65 -10.94 10.63
C THR A 394 -3.43 -9.97 9.49
N GLN A 395 -4.23 -10.08 8.44
CA GLN A 395 -4.22 -9.13 7.33
C GLN A 395 -5.65 -8.85 6.86
N VAL A 396 -5.91 -7.58 6.56
CA VAL A 396 -7.14 -7.18 5.86
C VAL A 396 -6.85 -7.21 4.37
N ILE A 397 -7.58 -8.06 3.65
CA ILE A 397 -7.37 -8.37 2.24
C ILE A 397 -8.64 -7.98 1.48
N PRO A 398 -8.55 -7.20 0.38
CA PRO A 398 -9.69 -6.94 -0.47
C PRO A 398 -10.19 -8.26 -1.10
N CYS A 399 -11.48 -8.57 -0.96
CA CYS A 399 -12.06 -9.82 -1.49
C CYS A 399 -13.31 -9.55 -2.35
N GLY A 400 -13.40 -8.34 -2.90
CA GLY A 400 -14.54 -7.88 -3.68
C GLY A 400 -14.75 -6.38 -3.50
N PHE A 401 -15.84 -5.89 -4.06
CA PHE A 401 -16.14 -4.47 -4.04
C PHE A 401 -16.59 -4.00 -2.65
N ASN A 402 -15.75 -3.21 -1.96
CA ASN A 402 -15.93 -2.84 -0.55
C ASN A 402 -16.09 -4.01 0.41
N ASN A 403 -15.78 -5.22 -0.05
CA ASN A 403 -15.75 -6.41 0.78
C ASN A 403 -14.30 -6.71 1.09
N VAL A 404 -14.05 -6.91 2.36
CA VAL A 404 -12.72 -7.17 2.87
C VAL A 404 -12.78 -8.41 3.72
N LYS A 405 -11.75 -9.22 3.59
CA LYS A 405 -11.53 -10.41 4.39
C LYS A 405 -10.45 -10.10 5.40
N LEU A 406 -10.77 -10.20 6.68
CA LEU A 406 -9.79 -10.34 7.74
C LEU A 406 -9.36 -11.80 7.77
N ARG A 407 -8.13 -12.08 7.34
CA ARG A 407 -7.51 -13.38 7.50
C ARG A 407 -6.63 -13.37 8.75
N ALA A 408 -6.68 -14.45 9.52
CA ALA A 408 -5.87 -14.65 10.70
C ALA A 408 -5.21 -16.04 10.67
N ASP A 409 -3.90 -16.11 10.86
CA ASP A 409 -3.15 -17.36 10.98
C ASP A 409 -2.86 -17.64 12.46
N PHE A 410 -3.16 -18.85 12.94
CA PHE A 410 -2.94 -19.25 14.32
C PHE A 410 -1.57 -19.88 14.50
N PRO A 411 -0.73 -19.44 15.46
CA PRO A 411 0.62 -20.00 15.63
C PRO A 411 0.60 -21.46 16.10
N ALA A 412 -0.41 -21.86 16.87
CA ALA A 412 -0.58 -23.21 17.41
C ALA A 412 -2.08 -23.53 17.59
N PRO A 413 -2.46 -24.79 17.79
CA PRO A 413 -3.79 -25.15 18.29
C PRO A 413 -4.06 -24.45 19.62
N GLY A 414 -5.29 -23.96 19.83
CA GLY A 414 -5.63 -23.29 21.08
C GLY A 414 -6.81 -22.34 21.00
N GLN A 415 -6.92 -21.52 22.04
CA GLN A 415 -7.93 -20.47 22.18
C GLN A 415 -7.32 -19.09 21.95
N TYR A 416 -7.97 -18.28 21.13
CA TYR A 416 -7.52 -16.95 20.74
C TYR A 416 -8.65 -15.95 20.78
N LYS A 417 -8.28 -14.67 20.88
CA LYS A 417 -9.18 -13.54 20.66
C LYS A 417 -8.79 -12.85 19.36
N LEU A 418 -9.70 -12.86 18.38
CA LEU A 418 -9.51 -12.17 17.11
C LEU A 418 -10.25 -10.83 17.15
N CYS A 419 -9.49 -9.74 17.12
CA CYS A 419 -10.01 -8.38 17.24
C CYS A 419 -9.94 -7.66 15.89
N LEU A 420 -11.03 -7.04 15.47
CA LEU A 420 -11.04 -6.03 14.42
C LEU A 420 -11.00 -4.64 15.08
N TYR A 421 -10.08 -3.80 14.62
CA TYR A 421 -9.94 -2.41 15.01
C TYR A 421 -10.30 -1.48 13.86
N VAL A 422 -10.81 -0.30 14.21
CA VAL A 422 -11.24 0.72 13.25
C VAL A 422 -10.64 2.10 13.53
N ARG A 423 -10.39 2.90 12.49
CA ARG A 423 -9.92 4.29 12.62
C ARG A 423 -10.65 5.24 11.67
N ASP A 424 -10.61 6.53 11.96
CA ASP A 424 -11.09 7.55 11.02
C ASP A 424 -10.15 7.63 9.80
N ALA A 425 -10.69 7.98 8.64
CA ALA A 425 -9.90 8.21 7.44
C ALA A 425 -9.22 9.59 7.45
N ILE A 426 -9.74 10.56 8.24
CA ILE A 426 -9.37 11.98 8.16
C ILE A 426 -8.55 12.46 9.38
N SER A 427 -8.70 11.86 10.58
CA SER A 427 -8.00 12.33 11.79
C SER A 427 -7.47 11.22 12.72
N ASN A 428 -6.29 11.48 13.28
CA ASN A 428 -5.50 10.75 14.28
C ASN A 428 -5.20 9.26 14.00
N ASN A 429 -3.92 8.88 14.14
CA ASN A 429 -3.40 7.49 14.14
C ASN A 429 -4.00 6.58 15.25
N LYS A 430 -5.09 6.98 15.90
CA LYS A 430 -5.72 6.24 16.99
C LYS A 430 -6.68 5.18 16.45
N TRP A 431 -6.29 3.94 16.64
CA TRP A 431 -7.15 2.78 16.42
C TRP A 431 -8.12 2.61 17.59
N ASN A 432 -9.38 2.34 17.28
CA ASN A 432 -10.44 2.08 18.25
C ASN A 432 -10.87 0.62 18.13
N HIS A 433 -11.26 0.02 19.25
CA HIS A 433 -11.84 -1.32 19.23
C HIS A 433 -13.08 -1.35 18.33
N GLY A 434 -13.13 -2.34 17.44
CA GLY A 434 -14.25 -2.58 16.55
C GLY A 434 -15.10 -3.74 17.05
N VAL A 435 -14.59 -4.97 16.95
CA VAL A 435 -15.29 -6.18 17.42
C VAL A 435 -14.28 -7.25 17.82
N GLU A 436 -14.62 -8.09 18.79
CA GLU A 436 -13.78 -9.18 19.29
C GLU A 436 -14.53 -10.52 19.21
N TYR A 437 -13.84 -11.55 18.73
CA TYR A 437 -14.34 -12.92 18.63
C TYR A 437 -13.49 -13.86 19.46
N ALA A 438 -14.12 -14.81 20.15
CA ALA A 438 -13.45 -15.94 20.77
C ALA A 438 -13.32 -17.08 19.77
N ILE A 439 -12.08 -17.46 19.47
CA ILE A 439 -11.76 -18.45 18.45
C ILE A 439 -11.12 -19.67 19.10
N HIS A 440 -11.61 -20.85 18.74
CA HIS A 440 -10.98 -22.13 19.05
C HIS A 440 -10.46 -22.74 17.75
N THR A 441 -9.22 -23.20 17.74
CA THR A 441 -8.67 -23.94 16.59
C THR A 441 -7.97 -25.22 17.03
N SER A 442 -8.11 -26.28 16.21
CA SER A 442 -7.41 -27.54 16.38
C SER A 442 -6.04 -27.61 15.67
N LYS A 443 -5.65 -26.56 14.92
CA LYS A 443 -4.40 -26.51 14.14
C LYS A 443 -3.67 -25.18 14.30
N GLY A 444 -2.42 -25.12 13.85
CA GLY A 444 -1.67 -23.87 13.76
C GLY A 444 -0.54 -23.94 12.73
N VAL A 445 -0.20 -22.81 12.14
CA VAL A 445 0.82 -22.69 11.08
C VAL A 445 2.24 -22.82 11.62
N GLY A 446 2.44 -22.59 12.93
CA GLY A 446 3.73 -22.57 13.62
C GLY A 446 4.22 -21.17 13.96
N GLU A 447 5.01 -21.04 15.03
CA GLU A 447 5.49 -19.75 15.53
C GLU A 447 6.35 -18.99 14.52
N ASN A 448 7.23 -19.69 13.81
CA ASN A 448 8.13 -19.09 12.81
C ASN A 448 7.66 -19.34 11.37
N ARG A 449 6.39 -19.66 11.17
CA ARG A 449 5.80 -19.95 9.85
C ARG A 449 4.49 -19.18 9.66
N GLY A 450 4.06 -19.09 8.41
CA GLY A 450 2.88 -18.33 8.01
C GLY A 450 2.95 -16.84 8.39
N GLY A 451 1.77 -16.26 8.57
CA GLY A 451 1.56 -14.84 8.83
C GLY A 451 1.74 -13.98 7.60
N PHE A 452 1.63 -12.68 7.80
CA PHE A 452 1.51 -11.68 6.74
C PHE A 452 2.67 -10.68 6.80
N PRO A 453 2.96 -9.97 5.69
CA PRO A 453 3.90 -8.88 5.71
C PRO A 453 3.40 -7.75 6.61
N LYS A 454 4.29 -7.20 7.43
CA LYS A 454 3.99 -6.03 8.25
C LYS A 454 3.97 -4.78 7.38
N LEU A 455 2.80 -4.21 7.16
CA LEU A 455 2.64 -2.98 6.38
C LEU A 455 3.06 -1.73 7.16
N GLY A 456 3.64 -0.76 6.46
CA GLY A 456 3.90 0.59 6.97
C GLY A 456 2.59 1.31 7.31
N SER A 457 2.66 2.26 8.24
CA SER A 457 1.49 3.03 8.70
C SER A 457 0.81 3.84 7.60
N GLU A 458 1.56 4.22 6.56
CA GLU A 458 1.11 5.02 5.43
C GLU A 458 1.01 4.22 4.13
N PHE A 459 1.09 2.88 4.19
CA PHE A 459 1.17 2.02 3.00
C PHE A 459 0.07 2.33 1.97
N TYR A 460 -1.18 2.40 2.42
CA TYR A 460 -2.32 2.69 1.55
C TYR A 460 -2.46 4.19 1.22
N GLU A 461 -2.00 5.07 2.10
CA GLU A 461 -1.93 6.52 1.89
C GLU A 461 -0.95 6.88 0.77
N MET A 462 0.15 6.15 0.68
CA MET A 462 1.15 6.22 -0.39
C MET A 462 0.71 5.55 -1.70
N GLY A 463 -0.51 4.99 -1.74
CA GLY A 463 -1.10 4.37 -2.92
C GLY A 463 -0.61 2.96 -3.22
N PHE A 464 0.07 2.29 -2.29
CA PHE A 464 0.46 0.89 -2.45
C PHE A 464 -0.70 -0.07 -2.17
N HIS A 465 -0.74 -1.15 -2.95
CA HIS A 465 -1.56 -2.32 -2.70
C HIS A 465 -0.70 -3.58 -2.85
N LEU A 466 -0.88 -4.55 -1.95
CA LEU A 466 -0.23 -5.85 -2.06
C LEU A 466 -0.88 -6.64 -3.20
N GLU A 467 -0.08 -7.12 -4.15
CA GLU A 467 -0.55 -8.02 -5.21
C GLU A 467 -0.19 -9.46 -4.89
N SER A 468 1.10 -9.76 -4.72
CA SER A 468 1.57 -11.11 -4.40
C SER A 468 3.02 -11.11 -3.88
N PRO A 469 3.40 -11.99 -2.94
CA PRO A 469 2.53 -12.84 -2.14
C PRO A 469 1.83 -12.01 -1.06
N LEU A 470 0.61 -12.42 -0.68
CA LEU A 470 -0.11 -11.78 0.41
C LEU A 470 0.40 -12.23 1.79
N GLU A 471 1.13 -13.34 1.85
CA GLU A 471 1.66 -13.98 3.06
C GLU A 471 3.20 -13.86 3.10
N ASN A 472 3.79 -14.14 4.28
CA ASN A 472 5.22 -14.35 4.40
C ASN A 472 5.69 -15.55 3.56
N ILE A 473 6.94 -15.54 3.15
CA ILE A 473 7.40 -16.35 2.01
C ILE A 473 8.17 -17.57 2.50
N LEU A 474 7.86 -18.74 1.94
CA LEU A 474 8.72 -19.91 2.01
C LEU A 474 9.41 -20.10 0.66
N ALA A 475 10.70 -19.76 0.59
CA ALA A 475 11.50 -19.81 -0.62
C ALA A 475 12.24 -21.16 -0.74
N GLU A 476 11.71 -22.07 -1.55
CA GLU A 476 12.28 -23.43 -1.69
C GLU A 476 13.73 -23.41 -2.21
N GLN A 477 13.99 -22.57 -3.21
CA GLN A 477 15.32 -22.42 -3.85
C GLN A 477 16.02 -21.11 -3.45
N GLY A 478 15.63 -20.52 -2.32
CA GLY A 478 16.14 -19.23 -1.87
C GLY A 478 15.72 -18.05 -2.75
N LYS A 479 14.81 -18.24 -3.71
CA LYS A 479 14.28 -17.17 -4.57
C LYS A 479 12.89 -16.75 -4.10
N ALA A 480 12.66 -15.44 -4.04
CA ALA A 480 11.35 -14.88 -3.77
C ALA A 480 11.06 -13.70 -4.73
N THR A 481 9.80 -13.52 -5.07
CA THR A 481 9.32 -12.41 -5.90
C THR A 481 8.15 -11.76 -5.20
N ILE A 482 8.19 -10.44 -5.05
CA ILE A 482 7.12 -9.65 -4.44
C ILE A 482 6.67 -8.59 -5.43
N THR A 483 5.36 -8.43 -5.59
CA THR A 483 4.76 -7.47 -6.50
C THR A 483 3.77 -6.60 -5.73
N PHE A 484 3.84 -5.30 -6.02
CA PHE A 484 2.96 -4.28 -5.50
C PHE A 484 2.30 -3.55 -6.67
N GLU A 485 1.03 -3.22 -6.53
CA GLU A 485 0.44 -2.13 -7.31
C GLU A 485 0.75 -0.80 -6.62
N ASN A 486 1.00 0.24 -7.41
CA ASN A 486 1.16 1.60 -6.89
C ASN A 486 0.58 2.62 -7.86
N TYR A 487 -0.37 3.41 -7.37
CA TYR A 487 -1.06 4.44 -8.17
C TYR A 487 -0.54 5.85 -7.90
N ASN A 488 0.53 5.99 -7.10
CA ASN A 488 1.09 7.28 -6.74
C ASN A 488 2.24 7.64 -7.68
N SER A 489 2.00 8.59 -8.57
CA SER A 489 3.00 9.05 -9.54
C SER A 489 4.22 9.76 -8.94
N GLN A 490 4.20 10.08 -7.64
CA GLN A 490 5.33 10.69 -6.94
C GLN A 490 6.38 9.67 -6.49
N ILE A 491 6.08 8.37 -6.52
CA ILE A 491 7.05 7.33 -6.20
C ILE A 491 7.94 7.09 -7.43
N SER A 492 9.25 7.28 -7.25
CA SER A 492 10.24 7.12 -8.32
C SER A 492 10.74 5.68 -8.40
N SER A 493 10.97 5.04 -7.25
CA SER A 493 11.43 3.65 -7.18
C SER A 493 11.16 3.00 -5.82
N VAL A 494 11.30 1.67 -5.78
CA VAL A 494 11.21 0.86 -4.57
C VAL A 494 12.52 0.08 -4.42
N SER A 495 12.98 -0.12 -3.19
CA SER A 495 14.18 -0.89 -2.85
C SER A 495 13.88 -1.92 -1.76
N GLY A 496 14.61 -3.04 -1.79
CA GLY A 496 14.54 -4.09 -0.79
C GLY A 496 15.86 -4.22 -0.04
N ASN A 497 15.81 -4.27 1.30
CA ASN A 497 16.94 -4.56 2.17
C ASN A 497 16.72 -5.92 2.85
N LEU A 498 17.56 -6.90 2.53
CA LEU A 498 17.47 -8.27 3.03
C LEU A 498 18.46 -8.48 4.18
N GLU A 499 17.95 -8.88 5.35
CA GLU A 499 18.73 -9.15 6.56
C GLU A 499 18.50 -10.62 6.99
N ILE A 500 19.54 -11.31 7.51
CA ILE A 500 19.35 -12.62 8.18
C ILE A 500 18.64 -12.37 9.52
N ALA A 501 17.63 -13.17 9.82
CA ALA A 501 16.94 -13.17 11.10
C ALA A 501 17.79 -13.90 12.17
N GLY A 502 17.97 -13.29 13.34
CA GLY A 502 18.71 -13.89 14.47
C GLY A 502 19.76 -12.95 15.08
N ALA A 503 20.65 -13.52 15.92
CA ALA A 503 21.72 -12.78 16.60
C ALA A 503 22.82 -12.30 15.63
N GLU A 504 23.15 -13.13 14.64
CA GLU A 504 24.08 -12.77 13.56
C GLU A 504 23.33 -12.02 12.45
N LYS A 505 23.10 -10.71 12.66
CA LYS A 505 22.38 -9.83 11.71
C LYS A 505 23.15 -9.53 10.41
N LYS A 506 24.20 -10.29 10.09
CA LYS A 506 25.04 -10.06 8.90
C LYS A 506 25.38 -11.38 8.23
N LEU A 507 25.28 -11.36 6.90
CA LEU A 507 25.84 -12.40 6.06
C LEU A 507 27.36 -12.51 6.25
N LYS A 508 27.91 -13.69 5.98
CA LYS A 508 29.35 -13.93 6.01
C LYS A 508 30.08 -12.94 5.10
N LYS A 509 31.33 -12.60 5.47
CA LYS A 509 32.19 -11.65 4.72
C LYS A 509 32.38 -12.00 3.24
N GLU A 510 32.24 -13.27 2.86
CA GLU A 510 32.31 -13.71 1.46
C GLU A 510 31.23 -13.05 0.57
N TYR A 511 30.11 -12.63 1.17
CA TYR A 511 29.04 -11.92 0.48
C TYR A 511 29.19 -10.39 0.52
N ASP A 512 30.33 -9.86 0.99
CA ASP A 512 30.58 -8.42 1.03
C ASP A 512 30.55 -7.82 -0.39
N GLY A 513 29.63 -6.87 -0.59
CA GLY A 513 29.43 -6.18 -1.88
C GLY A 513 28.41 -6.84 -2.81
N PHE A 514 27.81 -7.97 -2.43
CA PHE A 514 26.67 -8.55 -3.14
C PHE A 514 25.40 -7.72 -2.92
N THR A 515 24.51 -7.74 -3.91
CA THR A 515 23.16 -7.18 -3.82
C THR A 515 22.16 -8.31 -3.96
N PHE A 516 21.26 -8.46 -3.00
CA PHE A 516 20.31 -9.60 -2.93
C PHE A 516 18.88 -9.26 -3.33
N CYS A 517 18.63 -7.99 -3.65
CA CYS A 517 17.33 -7.51 -4.09
C CYS A 517 17.50 -6.75 -5.40
N TYR A 518 16.61 -7.00 -6.35
CA TYR A 518 16.49 -6.21 -7.57
C TYR A 518 15.06 -5.75 -7.72
N SER A 519 14.87 -4.45 -7.96
CA SER A 519 13.55 -3.86 -8.12
C SER A 519 13.38 -3.34 -9.53
N GLU A 520 12.21 -3.59 -10.11
CA GLU A 520 11.80 -3.08 -11.41
C GLU A 520 10.41 -2.46 -11.32
N LYS A 521 10.15 -1.50 -12.22
CA LYS A 521 8.84 -0.88 -12.37
C LYS A 521 8.01 -1.72 -13.32
N THR A 522 6.77 -2.05 -12.93
CA THR A 522 5.80 -2.74 -13.78
C THR A 522 4.80 -1.73 -14.35
N ASN A 523 3.86 -2.19 -15.18
CA ASN A 523 2.80 -1.33 -15.73
C ASN A 523 1.86 -0.77 -14.64
N THR A 524 1.70 -1.49 -13.53
CA THR A 524 0.74 -1.18 -12.45
C THR A 524 1.40 -0.86 -11.11
N GLY A 525 2.73 -0.99 -11.00
CA GLY A 525 3.47 -0.71 -9.77
C GLY A 525 4.92 -1.18 -9.83
N TYR A 526 5.30 -2.10 -8.93
CA TYR A 526 6.69 -2.52 -8.75
C TYR A 526 6.82 -4.02 -8.47
N ARG A 527 7.92 -4.61 -8.93
CA ARG A 527 8.30 -5.99 -8.63
C ARG A 527 9.69 -6.03 -8.01
N ILE A 528 9.86 -6.78 -6.94
CA ILE A 528 11.12 -7.01 -6.23
C ILE A 528 11.47 -8.49 -6.33
N LEU A 529 12.63 -8.78 -6.91
CA LEU A 529 13.25 -10.10 -6.95
C LEU A 529 14.25 -10.21 -5.79
N VAL A 530 14.25 -11.34 -5.09
CA VAL A 530 15.07 -11.55 -3.90
C VAL A 530 15.79 -12.88 -3.99
N HIS A 531 17.09 -12.87 -3.70
CA HIS A 531 17.95 -14.06 -3.60
C HIS A 531 18.48 -14.20 -2.17
N CYS A 532 18.03 -15.24 -1.47
CA CYS A 532 18.60 -15.69 -0.20
C CYS A 532 19.85 -16.53 -0.50
N PRO A 533 21.06 -16.07 -0.12
CA PRO A 533 22.30 -16.74 -0.50
C PRO A 533 22.54 -18.08 0.21
N VAL A 534 21.95 -18.29 1.39
CA VAL A 534 22.05 -19.53 2.17
C VAL A 534 20.66 -19.93 2.68
N SER A 535 20.51 -21.17 3.14
CA SER A 535 19.29 -21.58 3.85
C SER A 535 19.19 -20.84 5.18
N GLY A 536 17.98 -20.44 5.58
CA GLY A 536 17.75 -19.76 6.84
C GLY A 536 16.55 -18.83 6.80
N GLU A 537 16.33 -18.11 7.91
CA GLU A 537 15.27 -17.13 8.03
C GLU A 537 15.80 -15.72 7.71
N TYR A 538 15.02 -14.96 6.97
CA TYR A 538 15.36 -13.61 6.53
C TYR A 538 14.23 -12.62 6.81
N ILE A 539 14.60 -11.36 6.95
CA ILE A 539 13.71 -10.21 7.03
C ILE A 539 14.01 -9.31 5.85
N LEU A 540 13.04 -9.14 4.96
CA LEU A 540 13.10 -8.18 3.88
C LEU A 540 12.33 -6.92 4.27
N LYS A 541 13.02 -5.79 4.37
CA LYS A 541 12.41 -4.47 4.54
C LYS A 541 12.35 -3.78 3.19
N VAL A 542 11.16 -3.28 2.83
CA VAL A 542 10.92 -2.59 1.57
C VAL A 542 10.77 -1.10 1.82
N PHE A 543 11.41 -0.28 1.00
CA PHE A 543 11.37 1.18 1.06
C PHE A 543 11.01 1.79 -0.28
N ALA A 544 10.39 2.96 -0.27
CA ALA A 544 10.04 3.72 -1.46
C ALA A 544 10.73 5.08 -1.46
N LYS A 545 11.20 5.51 -2.64
CA LYS A 545 11.82 6.82 -2.85
C LYS A 545 10.89 7.71 -3.66
N HIS A 546 10.81 8.98 -3.28
CA HIS A 546 10.01 9.98 -3.98
C HIS A 546 10.82 10.62 -5.12
N PHE A 547 10.16 11.31 -6.07
CA PHE A 547 10.85 12.11 -7.09
C PHE A 547 11.49 13.38 -6.53
N GLU A 548 10.97 13.92 -5.42
CA GLU A 548 11.55 15.10 -4.77
C GLU A 548 12.90 14.76 -4.11
N GLU A 549 13.96 15.44 -4.53
CA GLU A 549 15.29 15.29 -3.94
C GLU A 549 15.31 15.72 -2.46
N GLY A 550 15.91 14.89 -1.60
CA GLY A 550 16.16 15.23 -0.20
C GLY A 550 15.23 14.57 0.83
N GLN A 551 14.14 13.90 0.41
CA GLN A 551 13.34 13.08 1.33
C GLN A 551 14.02 11.73 1.59
N SER A 552 14.06 11.31 2.86
CA SER A 552 14.53 9.97 3.23
C SER A 552 13.59 8.89 2.69
N ASP A 553 14.16 7.75 2.31
CA ASP A 553 13.41 6.56 1.90
C ASP A 553 12.30 6.22 2.91
N THR A 554 11.07 6.09 2.42
CA THR A 554 9.90 5.83 3.24
C THR A 554 9.69 4.33 3.40
N PHE A 555 9.47 3.86 4.62
CA PHE A 555 9.21 2.44 4.90
C PHE A 555 7.86 2.00 4.32
N VAL A 556 7.87 0.94 3.51
CA VAL A 556 6.67 0.40 2.84
C VAL A 556 6.15 -0.82 3.60
N CYS A 557 6.95 -1.87 3.74
CA CYS A 557 6.54 -3.09 4.44
C CYS A 557 7.72 -3.96 4.86
N THR A 558 7.45 -5.02 5.62
CA THR A 558 8.42 -6.07 5.96
C THR A 558 7.85 -7.45 5.68
N TYR A 559 8.60 -8.27 4.93
CA TYR A 559 8.34 -9.69 4.75
C TYR A 559 9.31 -10.53 5.58
N HIS A 560 8.81 -11.63 6.14
CA HIS A 560 9.65 -12.74 6.58
C HIS A 560 9.79 -13.75 5.45
N ILE A 561 11.02 -14.23 5.22
CA ILE A 561 11.35 -15.19 4.17
C ILE A 561 12.09 -16.36 4.80
N GLY A 562 11.47 -17.55 4.82
CA GLY A 562 12.15 -18.80 5.17
C GLY A 562 12.73 -19.43 3.92
N ALA A 563 14.05 -19.48 3.78
CA ALA A 563 14.73 -20.10 2.65
C ALA A 563 15.12 -21.54 2.99
N LEU A 564 14.56 -22.52 2.29
CA LEU A 564 14.89 -23.95 2.48
C LEU A 564 16.28 -24.29 1.95
N SER A 565 16.74 -23.55 0.94
CA SER A 565 18.08 -23.64 0.37
C SER A 565 18.56 -22.26 -0.09
N GLY A 566 19.87 -22.10 -0.25
CA GLY A 566 20.48 -20.88 -0.77
C GLY A 566 20.55 -20.88 -2.30
N VAL A 567 20.48 -19.70 -2.90
CA VAL A 567 20.72 -19.54 -4.33
C VAL A 567 22.21 -19.75 -4.62
N GLY A 568 22.52 -20.72 -5.48
CA GLY A 568 23.88 -21.02 -5.94
C GLY A 568 23.96 -21.14 -7.46
N PRO A 569 25.19 -21.21 -8.00
CA PRO A 569 26.46 -21.13 -7.29
C PRO A 569 26.94 -19.69 -7.06
N ILE A 570 26.30 -18.69 -7.67
CA ILE A 570 26.55 -17.26 -7.40
C ILE A 570 25.22 -16.48 -7.23
N PRO A 571 24.83 -16.14 -5.99
CA PRO A 571 23.56 -15.48 -5.71
C PRO A 571 23.56 -14.00 -6.07
N GLY A 572 22.38 -13.39 -5.96
CA GLY A 572 22.19 -11.96 -6.07
C GLY A 572 22.06 -11.41 -7.48
N PHE A 573 22.11 -10.09 -7.53
CA PHE A 573 21.80 -9.22 -8.67
C PHE A 573 22.94 -8.21 -8.85
N PRO A 574 23.07 -7.58 -10.03
CA PRO A 574 24.07 -6.55 -10.25
C PRO A 574 23.83 -5.33 -9.36
N ARG A 575 24.91 -4.76 -8.84
CA ARG A 575 24.87 -3.50 -8.12
C ARG A 575 24.84 -2.34 -9.10
N MET A 576 23.71 -1.64 -9.18
CA MET A 576 23.51 -0.50 -10.09
C MET A 576 23.82 0.82 -9.39
N SER A 577 24.40 1.78 -10.11
CA SER A 577 24.61 3.14 -9.60
C SER A 577 23.38 4.04 -9.82
N ASP A 578 23.32 5.17 -9.12
CA ASP A 578 22.33 6.22 -9.41
C ASP A 578 22.50 6.77 -10.82
N SER A 579 23.74 6.83 -11.31
CA SER A 579 24.10 7.25 -12.67
C SER A 579 23.49 6.35 -13.73
N PHE A 580 23.38 5.05 -13.48
CA PHE A 580 22.71 4.12 -14.40
C PHE A 580 21.27 4.57 -14.69
N LYS A 581 20.53 4.96 -13.66
CA LYS A 581 19.15 5.43 -13.78
C LYS A 581 19.08 6.84 -14.38
N SER A 582 19.92 7.77 -13.92
CA SER A 582 19.89 9.16 -14.40
C SER A 582 20.35 9.32 -15.85
N TRP A 583 21.08 8.34 -16.38
CA TRP A 583 21.48 8.26 -17.78
C TRP A 583 20.48 7.50 -18.66
N GLU A 584 19.31 7.13 -18.10
CA GLU A 584 18.24 6.42 -18.82
C GLU A 584 18.72 5.09 -19.44
N LEU A 585 19.63 4.39 -18.75
CA LEU A 585 20.06 3.05 -19.16
C LEU A 585 19.00 2.02 -18.77
N GLU A 586 18.76 1.06 -19.66
CA GLU A 586 17.83 -0.05 -19.43
C GLU A 586 18.60 -1.37 -19.49
N LEU A 587 18.55 -2.13 -18.40
CA LEU A 587 19.13 -3.46 -18.34
C LEU A 587 18.22 -4.46 -19.08
N ILE A 588 18.76 -5.14 -20.10
CA ILE A 588 18.01 -6.12 -20.90
C ILE A 588 18.22 -7.53 -20.35
N GLU A 589 19.48 -7.97 -20.22
CA GLU A 589 19.85 -9.26 -19.62
C GLU A 589 21.34 -9.33 -19.31
N PRO A 590 21.79 -10.17 -18.37
CA PRO A 590 20.98 -10.89 -17.40
C PRO A 590 20.59 -10.00 -16.20
N PHE A 591 19.47 -10.29 -15.56
CA PHE A 591 19.06 -9.58 -14.34
C PHE A 591 19.80 -10.05 -13.10
N GLN A 592 20.44 -11.22 -13.14
CA GLN A 592 21.09 -11.87 -11.99
C GLN A 592 22.62 -11.91 -12.18
N ASN A 593 23.35 -12.16 -11.09
CA ASN A 593 24.77 -12.51 -11.19
C ASN A 593 24.96 -13.81 -12.00
N MET A 594 26.13 -13.98 -12.62
CA MET A 594 26.31 -14.93 -13.73
C MET A 594 27.17 -16.13 -13.32
N TYR A 595 26.61 -17.33 -13.44
CA TYR A 595 27.39 -18.57 -13.43
C TYR A 595 27.64 -19.02 -14.87
N VAL A 596 28.91 -19.06 -15.27
CA VAL A 596 29.36 -19.34 -16.65
C VAL A 596 30.37 -20.48 -16.63
N PRO A 597 29.93 -21.74 -16.67
CA PRO A 597 30.82 -22.90 -16.50
C PRO A 597 31.86 -23.04 -17.63
N ASP A 598 31.63 -22.39 -18.77
CA ASP A 598 32.52 -22.34 -19.93
C ASP A 598 33.41 -21.09 -19.98
N GLY A 599 33.30 -20.19 -18.99
CA GLY A 599 34.09 -18.96 -18.91
C GLY A 599 33.58 -17.81 -19.75
N ARG A 600 32.42 -17.93 -20.43
CA ARG A 600 31.92 -16.90 -21.35
C ARG A 600 30.65 -16.25 -20.81
N ALA A 601 30.71 -14.95 -20.57
CA ALA A 601 29.57 -14.17 -20.10
C ALA A 601 29.21 -13.05 -21.08
N SER A 602 27.96 -12.59 -21.03
CA SER A 602 27.53 -11.40 -21.76
C SER A 602 26.51 -10.60 -20.97
N VAL A 603 26.57 -9.27 -21.10
CA VAL A 603 25.60 -8.34 -20.52
C VAL A 603 25.07 -7.43 -21.62
N LYS A 604 23.75 -7.28 -21.71
CA LYS A 604 23.05 -6.42 -22.67
C LYS A 604 22.37 -5.26 -21.96
N ILE A 605 22.72 -4.04 -22.37
CA ILE A 605 22.18 -2.79 -21.81
C ILE A 605 21.77 -1.90 -22.98
N ARG A 606 20.53 -1.42 -22.98
CA ARG A 606 20.10 -0.36 -23.90
C ARG A 606 20.57 0.98 -23.37
N ALA A 607 21.14 1.80 -24.23
CA ALA A 607 21.68 3.11 -23.86
C ALA A 607 21.34 4.18 -24.93
N PRO A 608 21.22 5.46 -24.53
CA PRO A 608 21.08 6.57 -25.47
C PRO A 608 22.21 6.64 -26.50
N GLU A 609 21.98 7.30 -27.63
CA GLU A 609 22.92 7.30 -28.77
C GLU A 609 24.33 7.76 -28.40
N LYS A 610 24.43 8.80 -27.57
CA LYS A 610 25.70 9.46 -27.20
C LYS A 610 26.39 8.83 -25.98
N VAL A 611 26.01 7.60 -25.60
CA VAL A 611 26.61 6.87 -24.48
C VAL A 611 27.37 5.64 -25.01
N ARG A 612 28.65 5.53 -24.61
CA ARG A 612 29.48 4.33 -24.82
C ARG A 612 29.58 3.55 -23.50
N LEU A 613 29.51 2.22 -23.58
CA LEU A 613 29.65 1.33 -22.41
C LEU A 613 30.86 0.41 -22.57
N ALA A 614 31.64 0.24 -21.50
CA ALA A 614 32.80 -0.64 -21.44
C ALA A 614 32.78 -1.48 -20.16
N GLY A 615 33.17 -2.75 -20.27
CA GLY A 615 33.34 -3.65 -19.13
C GLY A 615 34.80 -3.79 -18.73
N HIS A 616 35.07 -3.91 -17.44
CA HIS A 616 36.39 -4.21 -16.89
C HIS A 616 36.26 -5.34 -15.87
N LEU A 617 37.04 -6.40 -16.05
CA LEU A 617 37.03 -7.56 -15.17
C LEU A 617 38.05 -7.37 -14.04
N MET A 618 37.67 -7.77 -12.83
CA MET A 618 38.56 -7.80 -11.67
C MET A 618 38.45 -9.15 -10.97
N GLN A 619 39.53 -9.53 -10.29
CA GLN A 619 39.56 -10.68 -9.39
C GLN A 619 40.06 -10.15 -8.04
N GLU A 620 39.25 -10.34 -6.99
CA GLU A 620 39.48 -9.73 -5.68
C GLU A 620 39.67 -8.19 -5.77
N LYS A 621 40.91 -7.70 -5.58
CA LYS A 621 41.32 -6.28 -5.70
C LYS A 621 42.19 -6.01 -6.93
N ARG A 622 42.49 -7.02 -7.75
CA ARG A 622 43.35 -6.91 -8.94
C ARG A 622 42.50 -6.60 -10.17
N HIS A 623 42.84 -5.51 -10.85
CA HIS A 623 42.34 -5.26 -12.21
C HIS A 623 42.96 -6.27 -13.17
N LEU A 624 42.13 -6.96 -13.93
CA LEU A 624 42.58 -7.88 -14.96
C LEU A 624 42.77 -7.15 -16.29
N ASP A 625 43.28 -7.88 -17.27
CA ASP A 625 43.53 -7.35 -18.61
C ASP A 625 42.23 -6.81 -19.24
N ASN A 626 42.29 -5.57 -19.75
CA ASN A 626 41.16 -4.92 -20.43
C ASN A 626 40.71 -5.69 -21.68
N GLY A 627 41.58 -6.50 -22.28
CA GLY A 627 41.24 -7.38 -23.41
C GLY A 627 40.31 -8.54 -23.02
N LEU A 628 39.99 -8.76 -21.75
CA LEU A 628 39.03 -9.80 -21.33
C LEU A 628 37.57 -9.38 -21.50
N CYS A 629 37.32 -8.11 -21.85
CA CYS A 629 35.99 -7.58 -22.11
C CYS A 629 35.93 -6.94 -23.50
N PHE A 630 34.79 -7.09 -24.19
CA PHE A 630 34.57 -6.44 -25.47
C PHE A 630 33.15 -5.91 -25.60
N SER A 631 33.04 -4.64 -25.98
CA SER A 631 31.76 -3.95 -26.15
C SER A 631 31.42 -3.74 -27.62
N LYS A 632 30.23 -4.21 -28.01
CA LYS A 632 29.62 -3.93 -29.32
C LYS A 632 28.24 -3.32 -29.15
N LYS A 633 27.82 -2.49 -30.09
CA LYS A 633 26.49 -1.85 -30.10
C LYS A 633 25.74 -2.28 -31.35
N THR A 634 24.51 -2.76 -31.19
CA THR A 634 23.60 -3.14 -32.28
C THR A 634 22.21 -2.64 -31.91
N ASP A 635 21.57 -1.85 -32.77
CA ASP A 635 20.21 -1.31 -32.58
C ASP A 635 19.98 -0.63 -31.20
N GLY A 636 20.96 0.17 -30.76
CA GLY A 636 20.91 0.87 -29.47
C GLY A 636 21.23 0.00 -28.25
N ILE A 637 21.45 -1.30 -28.42
CA ILE A 637 21.78 -2.25 -27.36
C ILE A 637 23.29 -2.50 -27.36
N TRP A 638 23.92 -2.20 -26.24
CA TRP A 638 25.30 -2.55 -25.95
C TRP A 638 25.37 -3.98 -25.44
N THR A 639 26.11 -4.85 -26.13
CA THR A 639 26.49 -6.18 -25.65
C THR A 639 27.94 -6.14 -25.19
N ILE A 640 28.15 -6.35 -23.90
CA ILE A 640 29.47 -6.45 -23.26
C ILE A 640 29.77 -7.94 -23.10
N LEU A 641 30.70 -8.46 -23.89
CA LEU A 641 31.19 -9.83 -23.82
C LEU A 641 32.34 -9.90 -22.82
N VAL A 642 32.44 -11.00 -22.08
CA VAL A 642 33.44 -11.19 -21.01
C VAL A 642 33.98 -12.61 -21.06
N HIS A 643 35.30 -12.74 -21.01
CA HIS A 643 36.00 -14.01 -20.88
C HIS A 643 36.64 -14.12 -19.49
N ALA A 644 36.27 -15.17 -18.74
CA ALA A 644 37.02 -15.59 -17.57
C ALA A 644 38.39 -16.12 -18.01
N PRO A 645 39.49 -15.62 -17.46
CA PRO A 645 40.83 -16.09 -17.84
C PRO A 645 41.18 -17.44 -17.22
N GLU A 646 40.50 -17.83 -16.15
CA GLU A 646 40.75 -19.04 -15.35
C GLU A 646 39.49 -19.40 -14.53
N PRO A 647 39.40 -20.60 -13.94
CA PRO A 647 38.36 -20.91 -12.95
C PRO A 647 38.40 -19.94 -11.76
N GLY A 648 37.26 -19.42 -11.34
CA GLY A 648 37.21 -18.51 -10.20
C GLY A 648 35.99 -17.59 -10.17
N GLU A 649 36.04 -16.63 -9.25
CA GLU A 649 35.02 -15.58 -9.09
C GLU A 649 35.59 -14.20 -9.47
N PHE A 650 34.80 -13.46 -10.25
CA PHE A 650 35.21 -12.22 -10.88
C PHE A 650 34.16 -11.13 -10.67
N LYS A 651 34.61 -9.88 -10.63
CA LYS A 651 33.77 -8.68 -10.64
C LYS A 651 33.84 -8.02 -12.00
N LEU A 652 32.74 -7.97 -12.71
CA LEU A 652 32.61 -7.18 -13.93
C LEU A 652 32.08 -5.80 -13.57
N ASN A 653 32.94 -4.78 -13.65
CA ASN A 653 32.53 -3.39 -13.52
C ASN A 653 32.23 -2.80 -14.90
N ILE A 654 31.06 -2.22 -15.06
CA ILE A 654 30.61 -1.56 -16.27
C ILE A 654 30.71 -0.06 -16.06
N PHE A 655 31.34 0.63 -17.01
CA PHE A 655 31.49 2.07 -17.03
C PHE A 655 30.84 2.67 -18.27
N GLY A 656 30.27 3.85 -18.11
CA GLY A 656 29.66 4.63 -19.16
C GLY A 656 30.47 5.89 -19.44
N LYS A 657 30.54 6.26 -20.72
CA LYS A 657 31.20 7.50 -21.19
C LYS A 657 30.27 8.25 -22.13
N LYS A 658 29.96 9.51 -21.81
CA LYS A 658 29.23 10.43 -22.69
C LYS A 658 30.16 10.95 -23.79
N SER A 659 29.63 11.11 -25.00
CA SER A 659 30.38 11.67 -26.12
C SER A 659 30.97 13.05 -25.76
N GLY A 660 32.28 13.23 -25.98
CA GLY A 660 33.01 14.46 -25.65
C GLY A 660 33.51 14.58 -24.20
N SER A 661 33.07 13.71 -23.28
CA SER A 661 33.64 13.63 -21.92
C SER A 661 34.96 12.86 -21.95
N GLN A 662 35.91 13.18 -21.07
CA GLN A 662 37.09 12.34 -20.83
C GLN A 662 36.86 11.32 -19.71
N ASP A 663 35.89 11.59 -18.81
CA ASP A 663 35.68 10.79 -17.61
C ASP A 663 34.75 9.60 -17.86
N ASN A 664 35.16 8.45 -17.32
CA ASN A 664 34.33 7.25 -17.24
C ASN A 664 33.53 7.29 -15.93
N GLU A 665 32.24 7.01 -16.00
CA GLU A 665 31.36 6.98 -14.84
C GLU A 665 30.92 5.53 -14.54
N TYR A 666 30.89 5.15 -13.26
CA TYR A 666 30.52 3.80 -12.84
C TYR A 666 29.02 3.56 -13.02
N MET A 667 28.66 2.46 -13.70
CA MET A 667 27.27 2.13 -14.06
C MET A 667 26.74 0.93 -13.28
N ALA A 668 27.48 -0.18 -13.28
CA ALA A 668 27.04 -1.41 -12.63
C ALA A 668 28.20 -2.35 -12.29
N THR A 669 28.00 -3.23 -11.32
CA THR A 669 28.89 -4.37 -11.05
C THR A 669 28.11 -5.67 -11.08
N TYR A 670 28.59 -6.65 -11.85
CA TYR A 670 28.15 -8.05 -11.76
C TYR A 670 29.20 -8.90 -11.03
N MET A 671 28.71 -9.89 -10.30
CA MET A 671 29.53 -11.02 -9.86
C MET A 671 29.43 -12.15 -10.88
N ILE A 672 30.57 -12.73 -11.25
CA ILE A 672 30.68 -13.82 -12.22
C ILE A 672 31.41 -14.98 -11.56
N LYS A 673 30.88 -16.19 -11.69
CA LYS A 673 31.57 -17.43 -11.29
C LYS A 673 31.77 -18.31 -12.49
N SER A 674 32.99 -18.83 -12.64
CA SER A 674 33.32 -19.75 -13.71
C SER A 674 34.11 -20.95 -13.21
N ASP A 675 33.85 -22.10 -13.82
CA ASP A 675 34.57 -23.35 -13.54
C ASP A 675 35.79 -23.54 -14.45
N LYS A 676 35.91 -22.75 -15.53
CA LYS A 676 36.94 -22.88 -16.57
C LYS A 676 37.31 -21.53 -17.18
N ALA A 677 38.49 -21.44 -17.78
CA ALA A 677 38.82 -20.34 -18.68
C ALA A 677 37.94 -20.38 -19.95
N ALA A 678 37.69 -19.23 -20.57
CA ALA A 678 36.92 -19.09 -21.82
C ALA A 678 37.55 -19.75 -23.07
N GLY A 679 38.72 -20.37 -22.90
CA GLY A 679 39.54 -21.00 -23.93
C GLY A 679 41.02 -20.97 -23.54
N LEU A 680 41.89 -21.44 -24.43
CA LEU A 680 43.35 -21.47 -24.23
C LEU A 680 43.98 -20.06 -24.31
N ASN A 681 43.37 -19.16 -25.07
CA ASN A 681 43.79 -17.77 -25.21
C ASN A 681 42.60 -16.82 -24.98
N PRO A 682 42.15 -16.66 -23.73
CA PRO A 682 40.95 -15.89 -23.42
C PRO A 682 41.11 -14.39 -23.74
N GLY A 683 40.02 -13.77 -24.17
CA GLY A 683 39.90 -12.34 -24.43
C GLY A 683 39.57 -12.04 -25.89
N PHE A 684 39.63 -10.75 -26.18
CA PHE A 684 39.20 -10.12 -27.42
C PHE A 684 40.31 -9.21 -27.96
N PRO A 685 40.33 -8.96 -29.27
CA PRO A 685 41.26 -7.99 -29.85
C PRO A 685 41.05 -6.60 -29.25
N TYR A 686 42.17 -5.90 -28.99
CA TYR A 686 42.14 -4.50 -28.61
C TYR A 686 41.87 -3.67 -29.86
N LEU A 687 40.79 -2.87 -29.86
CA LEU A 687 40.46 -1.96 -30.95
C LEU A 687 40.45 -0.52 -30.44
N LYS A 688 41.12 0.38 -31.16
CA LYS A 688 41.11 1.81 -30.87
C LYS A 688 39.82 2.45 -31.38
N ASP A 689 39.44 3.61 -30.84
CA ASP A 689 38.26 4.36 -31.31
C ASP A 689 38.30 4.62 -32.83
N ASP A 690 39.49 4.94 -33.37
CA ASP A 690 39.73 5.13 -34.82
C ASP A 690 39.26 3.94 -35.67
N PHE A 691 39.35 2.71 -35.15
CA PHE A 691 38.93 1.49 -35.87
C PHE A 691 37.45 1.56 -36.24
N LYS A 692 36.58 1.92 -35.28
CA LYS A 692 35.14 2.02 -35.52
C LYS A 692 34.77 3.32 -36.21
N GLU A 693 35.45 4.42 -35.89
CA GLU A 693 35.19 5.74 -36.51
C GLU A 693 35.51 5.77 -38.00
N TRP A 694 36.47 4.95 -38.44
CA TRP A 694 36.78 4.77 -39.86
C TRP A 694 35.91 3.70 -40.53
N GLY A 695 34.92 3.14 -39.84
CA GLY A 695 33.95 2.19 -40.41
C GLY A 695 34.50 0.77 -40.64
N LEU A 696 35.56 0.36 -39.92
CA LEU A 696 36.09 -1.00 -40.03
C LEU A 696 35.28 -1.97 -39.19
N GLU A 697 35.16 -3.21 -39.64
CA GLU A 697 34.58 -4.31 -38.87
C GLU A 697 35.46 -5.57 -38.94
N LEU A 698 35.45 -6.35 -37.85
CA LEU A 698 36.12 -7.64 -37.83
C LEU A 698 35.19 -8.68 -38.46
N VAL A 699 35.61 -9.28 -39.57
CA VAL A 699 34.89 -10.40 -40.20
C VAL A 699 35.24 -11.70 -39.48
N ASN A 700 36.53 -11.90 -39.20
CA ASN A 700 37.07 -12.91 -38.30
C ASN A 700 38.45 -12.46 -37.81
N HIS A 701 38.89 -12.80 -36.61
CA HIS A 701 38.20 -13.47 -35.51
C HIS A 701 37.58 -12.41 -34.57
N SER A 702 36.46 -12.70 -33.91
CA SER A 702 35.91 -11.77 -32.90
C SER A 702 36.62 -11.85 -31.55
N GLU A 703 37.49 -12.84 -31.36
CA GLU A 703 38.19 -13.18 -30.11
C GLU A 703 39.70 -13.30 -30.36
N ASN A 704 40.48 -13.41 -29.29
CA ASN A 704 41.90 -13.77 -29.38
C ASN A 704 42.06 -15.16 -30.03
N ILE A 705 43.13 -15.32 -30.80
CA ILE A 705 43.26 -16.43 -31.74
C ILE A 705 44.11 -17.54 -31.13
N VAL A 706 43.70 -18.79 -31.34
CA VAL A 706 44.51 -19.98 -31.09
C VAL A 706 44.70 -20.69 -32.43
N SER A 707 45.94 -21.02 -32.77
CA SER A 707 46.30 -21.79 -33.96
C SER A 707 47.07 -23.04 -33.54
N HIS A 708 46.78 -24.16 -34.19
CA HIS A 708 47.38 -25.47 -33.92
C HIS A 708 48.41 -25.91 -34.97
N ASP A 709 48.39 -25.27 -36.14
CA ASP A 709 49.30 -25.50 -37.27
C ASP A 709 50.24 -24.30 -37.51
N GLY A 710 50.09 -23.25 -36.72
CA GLY A 710 50.84 -22.00 -36.86
C GLY A 710 50.30 -21.06 -37.94
N GLN A 711 49.23 -21.41 -38.66
CA GLN A 711 48.60 -20.55 -39.65
C GLN A 711 47.44 -19.75 -39.03
N VAL A 712 47.40 -18.45 -39.31
CA VAL A 712 46.34 -17.54 -38.85
C VAL A 712 45.88 -16.67 -40.02
N ILE A 713 44.56 -16.56 -40.21
CA ILE A 713 43.94 -15.70 -41.21
C ILE A 713 43.01 -14.71 -40.51
N VAL A 714 43.29 -13.42 -40.66
CA VAL A 714 42.46 -12.33 -40.12
C VAL A 714 41.84 -11.56 -41.26
N THR A 715 40.52 -11.38 -41.23
CA THR A 715 39.81 -10.60 -42.25
C THR A 715 39.13 -9.40 -41.62
N ILE A 716 39.42 -8.22 -42.18
CA ILE A 716 38.88 -6.93 -41.73
C ILE A 716 38.15 -6.28 -42.90
N SER A 717 36.86 -5.97 -42.73
CA SER A 717 36.13 -5.13 -43.68
C SER A 717 36.41 -3.65 -43.39
N HIS A 718 36.44 -2.83 -44.43
CA HIS A 718 36.74 -1.42 -44.32
C HIS A 718 36.15 -0.61 -45.50
N PRO A 719 35.96 0.71 -45.37
CA PRO A 719 35.62 1.60 -46.49
C PRO A 719 36.77 1.75 -47.50
N SER A 720 36.46 2.30 -48.69
CA SER A 720 37.33 2.23 -49.87
C SER A 720 38.57 3.12 -49.73
N GLU A 721 38.44 4.07 -48.82
CA GLU A 721 39.39 5.11 -48.49
C GLU A 721 40.40 4.64 -47.42
N VAL A 722 40.19 3.45 -46.85
CA VAL A 722 41.06 2.88 -45.82
C VAL A 722 41.92 1.77 -46.42
N SER A 723 43.21 1.80 -46.10
CA SER A 723 44.14 0.70 -46.37
C SER A 723 44.66 0.12 -45.07
N ILE A 724 44.72 -1.21 -44.96
CA ILE A 724 45.11 -1.94 -43.76
C ILE A 724 46.46 -2.61 -43.96
N LYS A 725 47.33 -2.52 -42.95
CA LYS A 725 48.64 -3.16 -42.90
C LYS A 725 48.85 -3.79 -41.53
N CYS A 726 49.33 -5.02 -41.50
CA CYS A 726 49.53 -5.75 -40.25
C CYS A 726 50.99 -6.18 -40.06
N TYR A 727 51.41 -6.27 -38.80
CA TYR A 727 52.77 -6.61 -38.41
C TYR A 727 52.73 -7.56 -37.20
N LEU A 728 53.60 -8.57 -37.21
CA LEU A 728 53.71 -9.57 -36.15
C LEU A 728 54.72 -9.12 -35.09
N PHE A 729 54.39 -9.36 -33.82
CA PHE A 729 55.24 -9.07 -32.66
C PHE A 729 55.28 -10.26 -31.70
N ASP A 730 56.40 -10.41 -30.99
CA ASP A 730 56.48 -11.30 -29.83
C ASP A 730 55.89 -10.64 -28.56
N MET A 731 55.89 -11.38 -27.45
CA MET A 731 55.38 -10.89 -26.15
C MET A 731 56.22 -9.78 -25.51
N ASN A 732 57.41 -9.48 -26.03
CA ASN A 732 58.26 -8.37 -25.58
C ASN A 732 58.11 -7.14 -26.50
N ASP A 733 57.03 -7.08 -27.28
CA ASP A 733 56.74 -6.04 -28.29
C ASP A 733 57.89 -5.88 -29.31
N LYS A 734 58.67 -6.95 -29.57
CA LYS A 734 59.65 -6.96 -30.65
C LYS A 734 59.00 -7.42 -31.94
N GLN A 735 59.10 -6.59 -32.98
CA GLN A 735 58.57 -6.93 -34.31
C GLN A 735 59.31 -8.16 -34.88
N ILE A 736 58.55 -9.10 -35.40
CA ILE A 736 59.04 -10.30 -36.10
C ILE A 736 58.81 -10.08 -37.59
N GLY A 737 59.89 -10.05 -38.37
CA GLY A 737 59.81 -9.89 -39.82
C GLY A 737 59.33 -8.50 -40.26
N TYR A 738 58.70 -8.46 -41.43
CA TYR A 738 58.23 -7.24 -42.10
C TYR A 738 56.70 -7.16 -42.10
N GLU A 739 56.13 -6.31 -42.96
CA GLU A 739 54.69 -6.25 -43.21
C GLU A 739 54.18 -7.62 -43.66
N LEU A 740 53.07 -8.06 -43.07
CA LEU A 740 52.47 -9.36 -43.38
C LEU A 740 51.77 -9.34 -44.75
N PRO A 741 51.81 -10.45 -45.50
CA PRO A 741 51.06 -10.59 -46.74
C PRO A 741 49.56 -10.34 -46.50
N ALA A 742 48.97 -9.50 -47.33
CA ALA A 742 47.55 -9.20 -47.29
C ALA A 742 46.96 -9.10 -48.70
N GLU A 743 45.75 -9.61 -48.88
CA GLU A 743 44.97 -9.51 -50.11
C GLU A 743 43.69 -8.72 -49.83
N THR A 744 43.35 -7.75 -50.66
CA THR A 744 42.11 -6.97 -50.52
C THR A 744 41.13 -7.37 -51.62
N VAL A 745 40.00 -7.96 -51.22
CA VAL A 745 38.91 -8.38 -52.12
C VAL A 745 37.60 -7.80 -51.60
N GLU A 746 36.82 -7.14 -52.48
CA GLU A 746 35.50 -6.57 -52.13
C GLU A 746 35.50 -5.84 -50.78
N MET A 747 36.45 -4.92 -50.57
CA MET A 747 36.51 -4.08 -49.36
C MET A 747 36.81 -4.84 -48.07
N LYS A 748 37.37 -6.04 -48.20
CA LYS A 748 37.87 -6.86 -47.11
C LYS A 748 39.34 -7.12 -47.31
N THR A 749 40.15 -6.77 -46.32
CA THR A 749 41.57 -7.13 -46.29
C THR A 749 41.75 -8.41 -45.50
N ILE A 750 42.25 -9.44 -46.19
CA ILE A 750 42.57 -10.77 -45.67
C ILE A 750 44.08 -10.79 -45.40
N VAL A 751 44.47 -10.95 -44.14
CA VAL A 751 45.86 -10.99 -43.70
C VAL A 751 46.23 -12.43 -43.35
N MET A 752 47.25 -12.96 -44.00
CA MET A 752 47.79 -14.29 -43.73
C MET A 752 49.04 -14.17 -42.85
N CYS A 753 49.05 -14.86 -41.72
CA CYS A 753 50.15 -14.84 -40.76
C CYS A 753 50.61 -16.26 -40.45
N GLU A 754 51.92 -16.52 -40.61
CA GLU A 754 52.57 -17.75 -40.17
C GLU A 754 53.32 -17.49 -38.87
N LEU A 755 53.00 -18.26 -37.83
CA LEU A 755 53.60 -18.14 -36.50
C LEU A 755 54.87 -19.00 -36.44
N PRO A 756 56.04 -18.41 -36.11
CA PRO A 756 57.33 -19.05 -36.35
C PRO A 756 57.63 -20.23 -35.43
N ARG A 757 56.96 -20.32 -34.27
CA ARG A 757 57.14 -21.38 -33.27
C ARG A 757 55.99 -21.38 -32.26
N PRO A 758 55.75 -22.47 -31.53
CA PRO A 758 54.79 -22.48 -30.43
C PRO A 758 55.08 -21.37 -29.41
N GLY A 759 54.03 -20.67 -28.98
CA GLY A 759 54.12 -19.51 -28.10
C GLY A 759 53.07 -18.43 -28.38
N ALA A 760 53.12 -17.36 -27.58
CA ALA A 760 52.21 -16.23 -27.70
C ALA A 760 52.80 -15.11 -28.57
N PHE A 761 51.95 -14.47 -29.36
CA PHE A 761 52.28 -13.42 -30.32
C PHE A 761 51.20 -12.33 -30.33
N LYS A 762 51.54 -11.19 -30.91
CA LYS A 762 50.62 -10.06 -31.11
C LYS A 762 50.61 -9.64 -32.57
N LEU A 763 49.43 -9.52 -33.16
CA LEU A 763 49.24 -8.97 -34.50
C LEU A 763 48.79 -7.52 -34.36
N ASN A 764 49.64 -6.57 -34.71
CA ASN A 764 49.28 -5.15 -34.69
C ASN A 764 48.70 -4.73 -36.04
N ILE A 765 47.54 -4.09 -35.98
CA ILE A 765 46.79 -3.59 -37.13
C ILE A 765 47.02 -2.08 -37.23
N PHE A 766 47.48 -1.64 -38.39
CA PHE A 766 47.61 -0.25 -38.74
C PHE A 766 46.78 0.06 -39.97
N GLY A 767 46.35 1.31 -40.11
CA GLY A 767 45.75 1.76 -41.35
C GLY A 767 46.09 3.20 -41.70
N THR A 768 45.86 3.53 -42.97
CA THR A 768 45.86 4.89 -43.51
C THR A 768 44.47 5.19 -44.04
N ASN A 769 44.03 6.44 -43.90
CA ASN A 769 42.74 6.90 -44.38
C ASN A 769 42.96 8.07 -45.35
N SER A 770 42.68 7.86 -46.64
CA SER A 770 42.94 8.84 -47.69
C SER A 770 42.09 10.11 -47.59
N LEU A 771 40.98 10.08 -46.85
CA LEU A 771 40.14 11.26 -46.61
C LEU A 771 40.67 12.16 -45.49
N LEU A 772 41.52 11.64 -44.61
CA LEU A 772 42.07 12.38 -43.47
C LEU A 772 43.51 12.82 -43.76
N ASP A 773 44.40 11.84 -43.95
CA ASP A 773 45.81 12.02 -44.29
C ASP A 773 46.35 10.69 -44.82
N SER A 774 46.59 10.62 -46.13
CA SER A 774 47.04 9.40 -46.80
C SER A 774 48.45 8.95 -46.39
N SER A 775 49.24 9.83 -45.77
CA SER A 775 50.62 9.55 -45.33
C SER A 775 50.71 9.08 -43.88
N LYS A 776 49.70 9.38 -43.06
CA LYS A 776 49.73 9.11 -41.63
C LYS A 776 49.21 7.72 -41.31
N ARG A 777 50.13 6.84 -40.94
CA ARG A 777 49.81 5.51 -40.42
C ARG A 777 49.29 5.62 -38.98
N VAL A 778 48.09 5.10 -38.73
CA VAL A 778 47.45 5.08 -37.41
C VAL A 778 47.40 3.64 -36.90
N TYR A 779 47.74 3.44 -35.63
CA TYR A 779 47.53 2.16 -34.95
C TYR A 779 46.04 1.99 -34.64
N LEU A 780 45.43 0.96 -35.21
CA LEU A 780 43.98 0.73 -35.14
C LEU A 780 43.60 -0.35 -34.13
N GLY A 781 44.52 -1.28 -33.82
CA GLY A 781 44.24 -2.33 -32.84
C GLY A 781 45.26 -3.46 -32.87
N SER A 782 45.01 -4.49 -32.07
CA SER A 782 45.82 -5.70 -32.08
C SER A 782 45.06 -6.95 -31.66
N TYR A 783 45.42 -8.10 -32.25
CA TYR A 783 45.08 -9.42 -31.73
C TYR A 783 46.17 -9.97 -30.85
N LYS A 784 45.79 -10.73 -29.81
CA LYS A 784 46.69 -11.71 -29.19
C LYS A 784 46.47 -13.06 -29.85
N MET A 785 47.56 -13.75 -30.13
CA MET A 785 47.56 -15.05 -30.81
C MET A 785 48.38 -16.04 -30.00
N LEU A 786 47.93 -17.29 -29.95
CA LEU A 786 48.64 -18.39 -29.32
C LEU A 786 48.84 -19.50 -30.35
N TYR A 787 50.09 -19.86 -30.63
CA TYR A 787 50.41 -21.08 -31.35
C TYR A 787 50.65 -22.19 -30.31
N GLU A 788 49.73 -23.15 -30.26
CA GLU A 788 49.87 -24.37 -29.47
C GLU A 788 49.96 -25.56 -30.42
N ALA A 789 51.17 -26.10 -30.61
CA ALA A 789 51.36 -27.30 -31.43
C ALA A 789 50.62 -28.49 -30.79
N ASN A 790 49.83 -29.19 -31.59
CA ASN A 790 49.16 -30.43 -31.20
C ASN A 790 50.14 -31.54 -30.81
#